data_AF-A0A7V4T741-F1
#
_entry.id   AF-A0A7V4T741-F1
#
_cell.length_a   1.000
_cell.length_b   1.000
_cell.length_c   1.000
_cell.angle_alpha   90.00
_cell.angle_beta   90.00
_cell.angle_gamma   90.00
#
_symmetry.space_group_name_H-M   'P 1'
#
loop_
_entity.id
_entity.type
_entity.pdbx_description
1 polymer ?
#
loop_
_entity_poly.entity_id
_entity_poly.type
_entity_poly.pdbx_seq_one_letter_code
_entity_poly.pdbx_strand_id
1 'polypeptide(L)'
;MVETAEPMNQERQDNSGEAMFGMDVEAMPPLEIARILESGGPEVDAYLGEQIYANMRPDYLAQQRERLAAVCRLHAERVGDKPTYLLRAPGRLNAFLEYLDMCAGDHMSATIDGDIPVAVSPRDDDVISAVNINPLFPPEDVSLTAEFRRFADEPWEKYARNLPDNWDNRTKFLPHFGRPQGNWLNYVLSSYLRVMWEHPDIPLRGADLTFGKATAPFRAGTSSSSAVVVLSFLAMYLSNKDRLPQWSVSEVCKLLGEAEWYVGTHGGANDQTTILCNGPNTVLYNRHSKPRLESTPLPFLRGVHVVLANSLWEVNKSLTGNQSFNMRKGWMEIGDELMKVIISAVREARAKGKASGNGWLHSLVYEKIGIAPGGDTPLLESDLSLWDKIEANYNKFGSLDESILGIPGAAIEELILLLPSKITPEEAARVLGMDVETIERLYTKPKRSIGGYHTRTTARFFYKENVIGRTLERIFLEAEKRVSSGELSPESEEYDQYRQQVGSLVDQLQYALCFDFRVSNAQLDRLLYIARRGPGYLGGKLTGAGKGGCVSILVREKDSQAMCEYLDCEYYSKRENFDDYRQILQDAIRYYRNETFERESAQEMLENLDRALASFQEQRRVITFSRGACALDLKPLVY
;
A
#
# COMPACT_ATOMS: atom_id res chain seq x y z
N MET A 1 29.00 -16.90 6.60
CA MET A 1 28.26 -17.48 5.46
C MET A 1 26.83 -17.63 5.94
N VAL A 2 26.01 -16.63 5.67
CA VAL A 2 24.57 -16.67 5.96
C VAL A 2 23.96 -17.20 4.67
N GLU A 3 23.61 -18.48 4.64
CA GLU A 3 22.64 -18.96 3.66
C GLU A 3 21.36 -18.18 3.94
N THR A 4 20.97 -17.33 2.99
CA THR A 4 19.70 -16.63 3.01
C THR A 4 18.61 -17.67 3.18
N ALA A 5 17.85 -17.58 4.28
CA ALA A 5 16.68 -18.42 4.48
C ALA A 5 15.79 -18.33 3.24
N GLU A 6 15.67 -19.43 2.50
CA GLU A 6 14.72 -19.54 1.40
C GLU A 6 13.32 -19.25 1.97
N PRO A 7 12.52 -18.39 1.33
CA PRO A 7 11.15 -18.17 1.77
C PRO A 7 10.42 -19.51 1.76
N MET A 8 9.81 -19.88 2.89
CA MET A 8 9.11 -21.17 3.10
C MET A 8 7.82 -21.33 2.26
N ASN A 9 7.70 -20.61 1.14
CA ASN A 9 6.85 -21.00 0.03
C ASN A 9 7.72 -21.89 -0.84
N GLN A 10 7.53 -23.21 -0.79
CA GLN A 10 8.24 -24.14 -1.68
C GLN A 10 8.03 -23.67 -3.13
N GLU A 11 9.03 -23.01 -3.73
CA GLU A 11 9.02 -22.61 -5.12
C GLU A 11 9.12 -23.88 -5.98
N ARG A 12 7.97 -24.52 -6.22
CA ARG A 12 7.85 -25.32 -7.43
C ARG A 12 7.81 -24.33 -8.58
N GLN A 13 8.94 -24.15 -9.24
CA GLN A 13 8.99 -23.42 -10.49
C GLN A 13 8.21 -24.23 -11.52
N ASP A 14 7.22 -23.62 -12.16
CA ASP A 14 6.60 -24.22 -13.33
C ASP A 14 7.59 -24.23 -14.52
N ASN A 15 7.17 -24.78 -15.67
CA ASN A 15 8.00 -24.82 -16.87
C ASN A 15 8.38 -23.42 -17.41
N SER A 16 7.80 -22.34 -16.87
CA SER A 16 8.12 -20.95 -17.20
C SER A 16 9.08 -20.28 -16.20
N GLY A 17 9.47 -20.98 -15.13
CA GLY A 17 10.35 -20.46 -14.07
C GLY A 17 9.61 -19.69 -12.97
N GLU A 18 8.28 -19.78 -12.92
CA GLU A 18 7.47 -18.99 -12.01
C GLU A 18 7.24 -19.68 -10.66
N ALA A 19 7.40 -18.91 -9.56
CA ALA A 19 7.07 -19.35 -8.21
C ALA A 19 5.55 -19.57 -8.07
N MET A 20 5.16 -20.84 -7.92
CA MET A 20 3.80 -21.22 -7.57
C MET A 20 3.49 -20.88 -6.11
N PHE A 21 2.28 -20.39 -5.85
CA PHE A 21 1.84 -20.11 -4.49
C PHE A 21 1.49 -21.43 -3.78
N GLY A 22 2.07 -21.62 -2.59
CA GLY A 22 1.79 -22.78 -1.75
C GLY A 22 2.18 -22.53 -0.31
N MET A 23 1.45 -23.17 0.60
CA MET A 23 1.76 -23.19 2.03
C MET A 23 1.81 -24.64 2.50
N ASP A 24 2.97 -25.07 2.96
CA ASP A 24 3.17 -26.39 3.56
C ASP A 24 3.31 -26.21 5.07
N VAL A 25 2.20 -26.36 5.77
CA VAL A 25 2.11 -26.26 7.23
C VAL A 25 1.06 -27.23 7.71
N GLU A 26 1.34 -27.89 8.82
CA GLU A 26 0.40 -28.82 9.46
C GLU A 26 -0.40 -28.11 10.55
N ALA A 27 -1.69 -28.42 10.62
CA ALA A 27 -2.56 -27.94 11.68
C ALA A 27 -2.32 -28.74 12.96
N MET A 28 -2.44 -28.07 14.11
CA MET A 28 -2.32 -28.68 15.44
C MET A 28 -3.41 -28.14 16.37
N PRO A 29 -3.78 -28.85 17.45
CA PRO A 29 -4.67 -28.29 18.46
C PRO A 29 -4.16 -26.94 19.00
N PRO A 30 -5.04 -25.96 19.21
CA PRO A 30 -4.63 -24.60 19.58
C PRO A 30 -3.89 -24.55 20.94
N LEU A 31 -4.24 -25.41 21.89
CA LEU A 31 -3.51 -25.49 23.16
C LEU A 31 -2.12 -26.13 23.03
N GLU A 32 -1.88 -26.94 22.00
CA GLU A 32 -0.54 -27.48 21.72
C GLU A 32 0.36 -26.38 21.15
N ILE A 33 -0.17 -25.59 20.21
CA ILE A 33 0.51 -24.39 19.69
C ILE A 33 0.89 -23.44 20.84
N ALA A 34 -0.04 -23.16 21.75
CA ALA A 34 0.21 -22.30 22.91
C ALA A 34 1.36 -22.85 23.79
N ARG A 35 1.37 -24.15 24.08
CA ARG A 35 2.43 -24.79 24.89
C ARG A 35 3.80 -24.69 24.25
N ILE A 36 3.91 -24.88 22.93
CA ILE A 36 5.19 -24.76 22.21
C ILE A 36 5.72 -23.34 22.34
N LEU A 37 4.87 -22.33 22.12
CA LEU A 37 5.24 -20.93 22.27
C LEU A 37 5.64 -20.58 23.72
N GLU A 38 4.92 -21.10 24.70
CA GLU A 38 5.20 -20.85 26.13
C GLU A 38 6.45 -21.56 26.65
N SER A 39 6.89 -22.64 25.99
CA SER A 39 8.10 -23.37 26.39
C SER A 39 9.33 -22.46 26.50
N GLY A 40 9.38 -21.40 25.68
CA GLY A 40 10.51 -20.47 25.62
C GLY A 40 11.83 -21.16 25.28
N GLY A 41 11.77 -22.30 24.58
CA GLY A 41 12.96 -23.02 24.14
C GLY A 41 13.85 -22.16 23.23
N PRO A 42 15.18 -22.33 23.26
CA PRO A 42 16.10 -21.58 22.39
C PRO A 42 15.76 -21.67 20.89
N GLU A 43 15.19 -22.79 20.45
CA GLU A 43 14.79 -23.04 19.07
C GLU A 43 13.58 -22.20 18.65
N VAL A 44 12.61 -22.01 19.57
CA VAL A 44 11.46 -21.11 19.35
C VAL A 44 11.94 -19.67 19.26
N ASP A 45 12.90 -19.28 20.10
CA ASP A 45 13.45 -17.92 20.11
C ASP A 45 14.30 -17.64 18.88
N ALA A 46 15.10 -18.62 18.43
CA ALA A 46 15.82 -18.54 17.17
C ALA A 46 14.85 -18.43 15.98
N TYR A 47 13.80 -19.27 15.94
CA TYR A 47 12.79 -19.21 14.89
C TYR A 47 12.09 -17.85 14.83
N LEU A 48 11.57 -17.37 15.97
CA LEU A 48 10.87 -16.08 16.01
C LEU A 48 11.81 -14.89 15.77
N GLY A 49 13.01 -14.91 16.35
CA GLY A 49 13.94 -13.80 16.29
C GLY A 49 14.66 -13.67 14.96
N GLU A 50 15.03 -14.79 14.31
CA GLU A 50 15.78 -14.78 13.05
C GLU A 50 14.86 -14.84 11.84
N GLN A 51 13.81 -15.68 11.87
CA GLN A 51 12.99 -15.92 10.69
C GLN A 51 11.71 -15.09 10.63
N ILE A 52 11.17 -14.64 11.77
CA ILE A 52 9.88 -13.92 11.80
C ILE A 52 10.08 -12.42 12.00
N TYR A 53 10.72 -12.01 13.10
CA TYR A 53 10.75 -10.61 13.52
C TYR A 53 12.06 -9.88 13.24
N ALA A 54 13.16 -10.60 12.92
CA ALA A 54 14.50 -10.03 12.82
C ALA A 54 14.89 -9.20 14.07
N ASN A 55 14.50 -9.69 15.26
CA ASN A 55 14.71 -9.03 16.54
C ASN A 55 15.00 -10.07 17.64
N MET A 56 16.28 -10.16 18.03
CA MET A 56 16.78 -11.15 18.99
C MET A 56 16.71 -10.69 20.46
N ARG A 57 16.08 -9.56 20.76
CA ARG A 57 16.00 -9.07 22.15
C ARG A 57 15.13 -10.02 22.99
N PRO A 58 15.65 -10.59 24.11
CA PRO A 58 14.92 -11.59 24.87
C PRO A 58 13.57 -11.12 25.42
N ASP A 59 13.48 -9.87 25.86
CA ASP A 59 12.25 -9.25 26.37
C ASP A 59 11.21 -9.07 25.26
N TYR A 60 11.64 -8.69 24.06
CA TYR A 60 10.78 -8.60 22.89
C TYR A 60 10.22 -9.97 22.50
N LEU A 61 11.07 -10.99 22.40
CA LEU A 61 10.65 -12.35 22.03
C LEU A 61 9.71 -12.96 23.06
N ALA A 62 9.97 -12.77 24.36
CA ALA A 62 9.08 -13.19 25.43
C ALA A 62 7.67 -12.59 25.29
N GLN A 63 7.59 -11.29 24.96
CA GLN A 63 6.30 -10.63 24.69
C GLN A 63 5.60 -11.21 23.46
N GLN A 64 6.33 -11.54 22.39
CA GLN A 64 5.73 -12.13 21.20
C GLN A 64 5.18 -13.54 21.46
N ARG A 65 5.92 -14.39 22.19
CA ARG A 65 5.46 -15.74 22.56
C ARG A 65 4.17 -15.70 23.36
N GLU A 66 4.13 -14.89 24.42
CA GLU A 66 2.92 -14.75 25.24
C GLU A 66 1.74 -14.22 24.43
N ARG A 67 1.98 -13.22 23.57
CA ARG A 67 0.96 -12.66 22.70
C ARG A 67 0.38 -13.70 21.74
N LEU A 68 1.22 -14.49 21.07
CA LEU A 68 0.82 -15.52 20.13
C LEU A 68 0.09 -16.68 20.84
N ALA A 69 0.59 -17.11 22.00
CA ALA A 69 -0.02 -18.17 22.80
C ALA A 69 -1.40 -17.76 23.33
N ALA A 70 -1.58 -16.49 23.74
CA ALA A 70 -2.86 -15.95 24.17
C ALA A 70 -3.95 -16.04 23.09
N VAL A 71 -3.61 -15.81 21.82
CA VAL A 71 -4.55 -15.98 20.69
C VAL A 71 -5.03 -17.42 20.59
N CYS A 72 -4.10 -18.36 20.74
CA CYS A 72 -4.40 -19.78 20.63
C CYS A 72 -5.25 -20.26 21.81
N ARG A 73 -4.98 -19.78 23.04
CA ARG A 73 -5.85 -20.04 24.20
C ARG A 73 -7.28 -19.56 23.97
N LEU A 74 -7.45 -18.31 23.52
CA LEU A 74 -8.77 -17.75 23.22
C LEU A 74 -9.46 -18.51 22.07
N HIS A 75 -8.71 -18.99 21.09
CA HIS A 75 -9.25 -19.83 20.02
C HIS A 75 -9.73 -21.17 20.57
N ALA A 76 -8.94 -21.83 21.42
CA ALA A 76 -9.30 -23.10 22.06
C ALA A 76 -10.59 -23.02 22.86
N GLU A 77 -10.86 -21.90 23.56
CA GLU A 77 -12.13 -21.68 24.26
C GLU A 77 -13.34 -21.71 23.34
N ARG A 78 -13.17 -21.32 22.06
CA ARG A 78 -14.24 -21.30 21.05
C ARG A 78 -14.37 -22.62 20.30
N VAL A 79 -13.25 -23.29 19.99
CA VAL A 79 -13.23 -24.41 19.04
C VAL A 79 -12.79 -25.75 19.65
N GLY A 80 -12.30 -25.77 20.89
CA GLY A 80 -11.70 -26.97 21.49
C GLY A 80 -10.40 -27.37 20.79
N ASP A 81 -10.23 -28.68 20.55
CA ASP A 81 -9.02 -29.26 19.94
C ASP A 81 -9.09 -29.37 18.40
N LYS A 82 -9.92 -28.56 17.74
CA LYS A 82 -9.99 -28.55 16.27
C LYS A 82 -8.61 -28.27 15.66
N PRO A 83 -8.27 -28.90 14.52
CA PRO A 83 -7.04 -28.60 13.79
C PRO A 83 -6.94 -27.09 13.50
N THR A 84 -5.93 -26.44 14.07
CA THR A 84 -5.74 -24.99 14.02
C THR A 84 -4.43 -24.66 13.32
N TYR A 85 -4.46 -23.63 12.47
CA TYR A 85 -3.29 -22.93 11.97
C TYR A 85 -3.11 -21.61 12.71
N LEU A 86 -1.86 -21.26 13.04
CA LEU A 86 -1.54 -19.93 13.53
C LEU A 86 -0.89 -19.12 12.40
N LEU A 87 -1.57 -18.07 11.97
CA LEU A 87 -1.14 -17.15 10.93
C LEU A 87 -0.70 -15.82 11.54
N ARG A 88 0.17 -15.11 10.82
CA ARG A 88 0.48 -13.71 11.10
C ARG A 88 0.75 -12.93 9.83
N ALA A 89 0.35 -11.66 9.81
CA ALA A 89 0.69 -10.72 8.75
C ALA A 89 1.17 -9.39 9.35
N PRO A 90 2.30 -8.85 8.87
CA PRO A 90 2.88 -7.63 9.40
C PRO A 90 2.13 -6.43 8.83
N GLY A 91 2.29 -5.27 9.47
CA GLY A 91 2.15 -4.01 8.76
C GLY A 91 3.25 -3.86 7.71
N ARG A 92 3.11 -2.89 6.83
CA ARG A 92 4.13 -2.52 5.85
C ARG A 92 4.35 -1.02 5.81
N LEU A 93 5.54 -0.61 5.44
CA LEU A 93 5.90 0.75 5.11
C LEU A 93 6.13 0.84 3.60
N ASN A 94 5.55 1.86 2.97
CA ASN A 94 6.02 2.31 1.66
C ASN A 94 7.35 3.04 1.89
N ALA A 95 8.44 2.27 1.87
CA ALA A 95 9.75 2.68 2.32
C ALA A 95 10.28 3.88 1.52
N PHE A 96 10.02 3.90 0.22
CA PHE A 96 10.45 4.99 -0.67
C PHE A 96 9.31 5.49 -1.53
N LEU A 97 8.80 4.66 -2.44
CA LEU A 97 7.87 5.10 -3.48
C LEU A 97 6.42 5.02 -2.99
N GLU A 98 5.55 5.92 -3.47
CA GLU A 98 4.16 6.02 -3.02
C GLU A 98 3.19 6.10 -4.20
N TYR A 99 1.98 5.54 -4.06
CA TYR A 99 0.86 5.63 -5.02
C TYR A 99 1.02 5.04 -6.43
N LEU A 100 2.22 4.60 -6.82
CA LEU A 100 2.53 4.25 -8.22
C LEU A 100 1.79 3.01 -8.75
N ASP A 101 1.54 2.02 -7.91
CA ASP A 101 0.95 0.72 -8.27
C ASP A 101 -0.46 0.84 -8.90
N MET A 102 -1.21 1.87 -8.53
CA MET A 102 -2.55 2.13 -9.10
C MET A 102 -2.53 2.52 -10.58
N CYS A 103 -1.39 2.99 -11.09
CA CYS A 103 -1.22 3.37 -12.50
C CYS A 103 0.01 2.68 -13.12
N ALA A 104 0.21 1.40 -12.76
CA ALA A 104 1.28 0.51 -13.26
C ALA A 104 2.72 1.00 -13.03
N GLY A 105 2.97 1.83 -12.01
CA GLY A 105 4.32 2.24 -11.64
C GLY A 105 4.92 1.37 -10.54
N ASP A 106 6.24 1.31 -10.51
CA ASP A 106 6.98 0.42 -9.60
C ASP A 106 7.01 0.97 -8.16
N HIS A 107 7.15 0.10 -7.17
CA HIS A 107 7.09 0.48 -5.76
C HIS A 107 8.20 -0.15 -4.91
N MET A 108 8.73 0.58 -3.94
CA MET A 108 9.72 0.06 -3.00
C MET A 108 9.22 0.14 -1.56
N SER A 109 8.94 -1.03 -0.98
CA SER A 109 8.22 -1.18 0.27
C SER A 109 8.82 -2.29 1.14
N ALA A 110 8.66 -2.20 2.46
CA ALA A 110 9.15 -3.21 3.40
C ALA A 110 8.10 -3.48 4.48
N THR A 111 8.06 -4.71 5.00
CA THR A 111 7.26 -5.07 6.18
C THR A 111 7.91 -4.56 7.46
N ILE A 112 7.13 -4.35 8.53
CA ILE A 112 7.63 -3.82 9.82
C ILE A 112 7.50 -4.85 10.94
N ASP A 113 8.21 -4.68 12.04
CA ASP A 113 8.21 -5.49 13.26
C ASP A 113 6.94 -5.36 14.13
N GLY A 114 5.79 -5.08 13.50
CA GLY A 114 4.48 -5.11 14.12
C GLY A 114 3.48 -5.84 13.23
N ASP A 115 2.63 -6.68 13.82
CA ASP A 115 1.78 -7.60 13.05
C ASP A 115 0.42 -7.88 13.70
N ILE A 116 -0.37 -8.68 12.98
CA ILE A 116 -1.68 -9.18 13.40
C ILE A 116 -1.63 -10.71 13.35
N PRO A 117 -1.74 -11.40 14.50
CA PRO A 117 -1.83 -12.86 14.56
C PRO A 117 -3.29 -13.32 14.48
N VAL A 118 -3.52 -14.47 13.82
CA VAL A 118 -4.85 -15.07 13.67
C VAL A 118 -4.75 -16.57 13.83
N ALA A 119 -5.53 -17.14 14.75
CA ALA A 119 -5.75 -18.58 14.82
C ALA A 119 -6.95 -18.96 13.93
N VAL A 120 -6.78 -20.01 13.11
CA VAL A 120 -7.72 -20.42 12.07
C VAL A 120 -8.01 -21.91 12.18
N SER A 121 -9.29 -22.27 12.39
CA SER A 121 -9.76 -23.65 12.25
C SER A 121 -10.70 -23.75 11.05
N PRO A 122 -10.39 -24.57 10.02
CA PRO A 122 -11.29 -24.80 8.90
C PRO A 122 -12.63 -25.39 9.37
N ARG A 123 -13.71 -25.03 8.68
CA ARG A 123 -15.06 -25.58 8.89
C ARG A 123 -15.51 -26.39 7.68
N ASP A 124 -16.54 -27.22 7.83
CA ASP A 124 -17.12 -27.97 6.70
C ASP A 124 -18.27 -27.23 6.00
N ASP A 125 -18.83 -26.20 6.64
CA ASP A 125 -19.88 -25.32 6.11
C ASP A 125 -19.28 -24.06 5.44
N ASP A 126 -20.12 -23.14 4.94
CA ASP A 126 -19.70 -21.90 4.30
C ASP A 126 -19.66 -20.69 5.27
N VAL A 127 -19.62 -20.95 6.58
CA VAL A 127 -19.72 -19.90 7.60
C VAL A 127 -18.34 -19.41 8.03
N ILE A 128 -18.12 -18.09 7.97
CA ILE A 128 -16.98 -17.45 8.63
C ILE A 128 -17.44 -16.99 10.02
N SER A 129 -16.81 -17.51 11.07
CA SER A 129 -17.03 -17.07 12.47
C SER A 129 -15.81 -16.29 12.95
N ALA A 130 -15.89 -14.97 12.92
CA ALA A 130 -14.76 -14.10 13.19
C ALA A 130 -14.90 -13.38 14.54
N VAL A 131 -13.88 -13.52 15.39
CA VAL A 131 -13.76 -12.81 16.68
C VAL A 131 -12.43 -12.08 16.73
N ASN A 132 -12.42 -10.94 17.40
CA ASN A 132 -11.21 -10.16 17.67
C ASN A 132 -11.06 -9.95 19.18
N ILE A 133 -9.84 -10.05 19.71
CA ILE A 133 -9.57 -9.68 21.10
C ILE A 133 -9.78 -8.17 21.34
N ASN A 134 -9.67 -7.40 20.26
CA ASN A 134 -10.08 -6.02 20.05
C ASN A 134 -11.59 -5.76 20.28
N PRO A 135 -12.15 -5.29 21.42
CA PRO A 135 -13.60 -5.08 21.52
C PRO A 135 -14.15 -4.02 20.55
N LEU A 136 -13.30 -3.19 19.95
CA LEU A 136 -13.68 -2.27 18.86
C LEU A 136 -14.10 -3.01 17.57
N PHE A 137 -13.77 -4.29 17.45
CA PHE A 137 -14.08 -5.14 16.30
C PHE A 137 -15.04 -6.24 16.75
N PRO A 138 -16.37 -5.97 16.70
CA PRO A 138 -17.36 -6.90 17.22
C PRO A 138 -17.34 -8.22 16.46
N PRO A 139 -17.62 -9.34 17.14
CA PRO A 139 -17.68 -10.64 16.51
C PRO A 139 -18.94 -10.80 15.66
N GLU A 140 -18.85 -11.58 14.58
CA GLU A 140 -19.98 -11.85 13.69
C GLU A 140 -19.75 -13.17 12.93
N ASP A 141 -20.85 -13.90 12.74
CA ASP A 141 -20.90 -15.12 11.93
C ASP A 141 -21.63 -14.82 10.62
N VAL A 142 -21.03 -15.17 9.48
CA VAL A 142 -21.55 -14.83 8.15
C VAL A 142 -21.47 -16.02 7.20
N SER A 143 -22.54 -16.27 6.44
CA SER A 143 -22.51 -17.23 5.31
C SER A 143 -21.89 -16.57 4.09
N LEU A 144 -20.80 -17.16 3.59
CA LEU A 144 -20.10 -16.71 2.39
C LEU A 144 -21.03 -16.68 1.17
N THR A 145 -21.84 -17.73 0.99
CA THR A 145 -22.77 -17.82 -0.14
C THR A 145 -23.83 -16.73 -0.09
N ALA A 146 -24.37 -16.45 1.11
CA ALA A 146 -25.38 -15.41 1.28
C ALA A 146 -24.82 -14.01 1.01
N GLU A 147 -23.61 -13.72 1.51
CA GLU A 147 -22.92 -12.45 1.27
C GLU A 147 -22.58 -12.28 -0.22
N PHE A 148 -22.04 -13.32 -0.87
CA PHE A 148 -21.71 -13.27 -2.29
C PHE A 148 -22.92 -13.06 -3.17
N ARG A 149 -24.02 -13.81 -2.96
CA ARG A 149 -25.26 -13.64 -3.73
C ARG A 149 -25.88 -12.27 -3.53
N ARG A 150 -25.87 -11.74 -2.29
CA ARG A 150 -26.38 -10.38 -2.01
C ARG A 150 -25.63 -9.34 -2.86
N PHE A 151 -24.32 -9.48 -2.99
CA PHE A 151 -23.54 -8.67 -3.89
C PHE A 151 -23.89 -9.03 -5.35
N ALA A 152 -23.47 -10.19 -5.84
CA ALA A 152 -23.47 -10.59 -7.24
C ALA A 152 -24.85 -10.56 -7.93
N ASP A 153 -25.94 -10.84 -7.23
CA ASP A 153 -27.29 -10.91 -7.81
C ASP A 153 -27.98 -9.53 -7.88
N GLU A 154 -27.39 -8.47 -7.31
CA GLU A 154 -27.96 -7.11 -7.43
C GLU A 154 -28.05 -6.68 -8.91
N PRO A 155 -29.22 -6.28 -9.43
CA PRO A 155 -29.37 -5.95 -10.85
C PRO A 155 -28.48 -4.78 -11.30
N TRP A 156 -27.46 -5.08 -12.12
CA TRP A 156 -26.44 -4.13 -12.57
C TRP A 156 -27.01 -2.96 -13.37
N GLU A 157 -28.07 -3.19 -14.15
CA GLU A 157 -28.68 -2.21 -15.05
C GLU A 157 -29.32 -1.02 -14.30
N LYS A 158 -29.50 -1.12 -12.98
CA LYS A 158 -29.92 0.00 -12.11
C LYS A 158 -28.81 1.04 -11.94
N TYR A 159 -27.55 0.65 -12.10
CA TYR A 159 -26.38 1.46 -11.75
C TYR A 159 -25.62 1.97 -12.97
N ALA A 160 -25.39 1.12 -13.97
CA ALA A 160 -24.78 1.52 -15.23
C ALA A 160 -25.17 0.59 -16.39
N ARG A 161 -25.84 1.11 -17.42
CA ARG A 161 -26.28 0.32 -18.58
C ARG A 161 -25.23 0.16 -19.67
N ASN A 162 -24.27 1.08 -19.74
CA ASN A 162 -23.28 1.15 -20.82
C ASN A 162 -21.90 0.62 -20.39
N LEU A 163 -21.81 0.05 -19.18
CA LEU A 163 -20.57 -0.49 -18.64
C LEU A 163 -20.72 -2.01 -18.45
N PRO A 164 -19.66 -2.79 -18.71
CA PRO A 164 -19.70 -4.23 -18.47
C PRO A 164 -19.86 -4.54 -16.98
N ASP A 165 -20.68 -5.55 -16.65
CA ASP A 165 -20.79 -6.08 -15.29
C ASP A 165 -19.57 -6.96 -14.99
N ASN A 166 -18.57 -6.35 -14.34
CA ASN A 166 -17.34 -7.00 -13.95
C ASN A 166 -16.92 -6.53 -12.55
N TRP A 167 -15.97 -7.24 -11.92
CA TRP A 167 -15.54 -6.95 -10.55
C TRP A 167 -15.14 -5.48 -10.33
N ASP A 168 -14.37 -4.89 -11.25
CA ASP A 168 -13.90 -3.50 -11.18
C ASP A 168 -15.09 -2.51 -11.14
N ASN A 169 -15.94 -2.53 -12.16
CA ASN A 169 -17.11 -1.63 -12.21
C ASN A 169 -18.04 -1.89 -11.04
N ARG A 170 -18.24 -3.14 -10.66
CA ARG A 170 -19.18 -3.49 -9.60
C ARG A 170 -18.70 -3.01 -8.23
N THR A 171 -17.42 -3.16 -7.92
CA THR A 171 -16.84 -2.66 -6.66
C THR A 171 -16.71 -1.14 -6.61
N LYS A 172 -16.57 -0.46 -7.75
CA LYS A 172 -16.67 1.02 -7.83
C LYS A 172 -18.06 1.54 -7.49
N PHE A 173 -19.11 0.88 -7.97
CA PHE A 173 -20.50 1.36 -7.82
C PHE A 173 -21.19 0.81 -6.56
N LEU A 174 -20.83 -0.40 -6.13
CA LEU A 174 -21.44 -1.15 -5.03
C LEU A 174 -20.39 -1.62 -4.01
N PRO A 175 -19.46 -0.78 -3.55
CA PRO A 175 -18.52 -1.20 -2.53
C PRO A 175 -19.28 -1.64 -1.27
N HIS A 176 -18.85 -2.73 -0.65
CA HIS A 176 -19.39 -3.31 0.58
C HIS A 176 -20.92 -3.44 0.59
N PHE A 177 -21.51 -3.75 -0.57
CA PHE A 177 -22.95 -3.74 -0.77
C PHE A 177 -23.71 -4.59 0.26
N GLY A 178 -24.72 -3.98 0.88
CA GLY A 178 -25.52 -4.63 1.91
C GLY A 178 -24.83 -4.77 3.27
N ARG A 179 -23.65 -4.15 3.47
CA ARG A 179 -22.94 -4.08 4.75
C ARG A 179 -22.62 -2.63 5.13
N PRO A 180 -22.49 -2.31 6.42
CA PRO A 180 -22.06 -0.98 6.85
C PRO A 180 -20.65 -0.64 6.34
N GLN A 181 -20.48 0.58 5.85
CA GLN A 181 -19.18 1.13 5.49
C GLN A 181 -18.23 1.11 6.71
N GLY A 182 -16.99 0.67 6.51
CA GLY A 182 -16.00 0.59 7.58
C GLY A 182 -16.14 -0.61 8.52
N ASN A 183 -17.12 -1.51 8.31
CA ASN A 183 -17.16 -2.78 9.05
C ASN A 183 -15.89 -3.59 8.75
N TRP A 184 -15.17 -4.00 9.80
CA TRP A 184 -13.90 -4.71 9.69
C TRP A 184 -14.02 -6.07 8.99
N LEU A 185 -15.18 -6.72 9.07
CA LEU A 185 -15.43 -7.97 8.32
C LEU A 185 -15.51 -7.77 6.82
N ASN A 186 -15.70 -6.55 6.31
CA ASN A 186 -15.62 -6.32 4.87
C ASN A 186 -14.21 -6.65 4.33
N TYR A 187 -13.15 -6.44 5.14
CA TYR A 187 -11.78 -6.84 4.81
C TYR A 187 -11.53 -8.35 4.94
N VAL A 188 -12.29 -9.02 5.82
CA VAL A 188 -12.24 -10.48 5.91
C VAL A 188 -12.95 -11.10 4.71
N LEU A 189 -14.14 -10.60 4.35
CA LEU A 189 -14.93 -11.13 3.25
C LEU A 189 -14.31 -10.88 1.87
N SER A 190 -13.58 -9.79 1.69
CA SER A 190 -13.08 -9.34 0.38
C SER A 190 -12.36 -10.44 -0.42
N SER A 191 -11.42 -11.17 0.19
CA SER A 191 -10.65 -12.23 -0.47
C SER A 191 -11.54 -13.40 -0.89
N TYR A 192 -12.51 -13.79 -0.05
CA TYR A 192 -13.48 -14.83 -0.39
C TYR A 192 -14.37 -14.40 -1.56
N LEU A 193 -14.96 -13.21 -1.49
CA LEU A 193 -15.86 -12.70 -2.52
C LEU A 193 -15.14 -12.53 -3.87
N ARG A 194 -13.88 -12.08 -3.87
CA ARG A 194 -13.08 -11.97 -5.09
C ARG A 194 -12.82 -13.32 -5.75
N VAL A 195 -12.50 -14.36 -4.95
CA VAL A 195 -12.31 -15.73 -5.45
C VAL A 195 -13.63 -16.32 -5.94
N MET A 196 -14.73 -16.13 -5.21
CA MET A 196 -16.06 -16.59 -5.62
C MET A 196 -16.55 -15.89 -6.90
N TRP A 197 -16.14 -14.64 -7.14
CA TRP A 197 -16.43 -13.94 -8.39
C TRP A 197 -15.71 -14.58 -9.59
N GLU A 198 -14.44 -14.97 -9.42
CA GLU A 198 -13.65 -15.63 -10.47
C GLU A 198 -14.09 -17.09 -10.68
N HIS A 199 -14.47 -17.76 -9.59
CA HIS A 199 -14.75 -19.19 -9.54
C HIS A 199 -16.08 -19.47 -8.82
N PRO A 200 -17.22 -19.04 -9.40
CA PRO A 200 -18.54 -19.16 -8.76
C PRO A 200 -18.98 -20.61 -8.52
N ASP A 201 -18.40 -21.56 -9.25
CA ASP A 201 -18.71 -22.98 -9.15
C ASP A 201 -17.94 -23.71 -8.04
N ILE A 202 -16.98 -23.05 -7.37
CA ILE A 202 -16.22 -23.64 -6.26
C ILE A 202 -16.92 -23.31 -4.94
N PRO A 203 -17.56 -24.29 -4.26
CA PRO A 203 -18.14 -24.06 -2.95
C PRO A 203 -17.02 -23.92 -1.90
N LEU A 204 -16.75 -22.69 -1.48
CA LEU A 204 -15.76 -22.43 -0.43
C LEU A 204 -16.28 -22.84 0.94
N ARG A 205 -15.44 -23.55 1.68
CA ARG A 205 -15.56 -23.76 3.13
C ARG A 205 -15.24 -22.46 3.86
N GLY A 206 -15.96 -22.22 4.94
CA GLY A 206 -15.68 -21.19 5.92
C GLY A 206 -14.64 -21.63 6.96
N ALA A 207 -14.50 -20.82 8.00
CA ALA A 207 -13.47 -20.97 9.03
C ALA A 207 -13.85 -20.25 10.33
N ASP A 208 -13.43 -20.80 11.46
CA ASP A 208 -13.41 -20.11 12.74
C ASP A 208 -12.11 -19.28 12.81
N LEU A 209 -12.21 -17.95 12.95
CA LEU A 209 -11.09 -17.01 12.97
C LEU A 209 -11.02 -16.29 14.32
N THR A 210 -9.90 -16.38 15.03
CA THR A 210 -9.63 -15.56 16.23
C THR A 210 -8.46 -14.62 15.95
N PHE A 211 -8.74 -13.33 15.79
CA PHE A 211 -7.74 -12.27 15.65
C PHE A 211 -7.19 -11.88 17.03
N GLY A 212 -5.87 -11.94 17.17
CA GLY A 212 -5.16 -11.60 18.39
C GLY A 212 -4.79 -10.14 18.52
N LYS A 213 -3.99 -9.84 19.55
CA LYS A 213 -3.55 -8.47 19.83
C LYS A 213 -2.58 -8.02 18.73
N ALA A 214 -2.97 -7.01 17.96
CA ALA A 214 -2.12 -6.40 16.96
C ALA A 214 -1.03 -5.53 17.61
N THR A 215 0.19 -5.60 17.06
CA THR A 215 1.31 -4.69 17.41
C THR A 215 1.65 -3.74 16.26
N ALA A 216 1.10 -3.98 15.06
CA ALA A 216 1.14 -3.05 13.94
C ALA A 216 0.46 -1.73 14.34
N PRO A 217 1.12 -0.57 14.16
CA PRO A 217 0.56 0.73 14.50
C PRO A 217 -0.79 0.99 13.81
N PHE A 218 -1.85 1.24 14.59
CA PHE A 218 -3.19 1.50 14.05
C PHE A 218 -3.28 2.90 13.45
N ARG A 219 -3.95 3.06 12.29
CA ARG A 219 -4.13 4.36 11.58
C ARG A 219 -2.82 5.12 11.26
N ALA A 220 -1.67 4.44 11.26
CA ALA A 220 -0.34 5.05 11.16
C ALA A 220 0.30 4.92 9.76
N GLY A 221 -0.51 4.76 8.70
CA GLY A 221 0.01 4.61 7.34
C GLY A 221 0.67 3.25 7.04
N THR A 222 0.56 2.28 7.95
CA THR A 222 1.24 0.97 7.91
C THR A 222 0.43 -0.16 7.24
N SER A 223 -0.71 0.15 6.62
CA SER A 223 -1.64 -0.80 5.98
C SER A 223 -2.01 -2.05 6.78
N SER A 224 -2.41 -1.84 8.03
CA SER A 224 -3.04 -2.89 8.83
C SER A 224 -4.32 -3.45 8.20
N SER A 225 -5.01 -2.72 7.32
CA SER A 225 -6.18 -3.24 6.58
C SER A 225 -5.80 -4.32 5.58
N SER A 226 -4.80 -4.06 4.75
CA SER A 226 -4.29 -5.01 3.77
C SER A 226 -3.71 -6.26 4.44
N ALA A 227 -3.16 -6.13 5.65
CA ALA A 227 -2.74 -7.29 6.45
C ALA A 227 -3.92 -8.22 6.79
N VAL A 228 -5.10 -7.67 7.09
CA VAL A 228 -6.33 -8.47 7.32
C VAL A 228 -6.80 -9.14 6.03
N VAL A 229 -6.72 -8.45 4.89
CA VAL A 229 -7.05 -9.02 3.56
C VAL A 229 -6.14 -10.21 3.24
N VAL A 230 -4.83 -10.06 3.45
CA VAL A 230 -3.86 -11.15 3.28
C VAL A 230 -4.12 -12.30 4.24
N LEU A 231 -4.31 -12.03 5.54
CA LEU A 231 -4.65 -13.06 6.53
C LEU A 231 -5.93 -13.82 6.15
N SER A 232 -6.94 -13.11 5.66
CA SER A 232 -8.17 -13.72 5.19
C SER A 232 -7.94 -14.64 4.01
N PHE A 233 -7.13 -14.22 3.04
CA PHE A 233 -6.76 -15.06 1.90
C PHE A 233 -5.98 -16.30 2.35
N LEU A 234 -5.01 -16.17 3.25
CA LEU A 234 -4.26 -17.32 3.77
C LEU A 234 -5.17 -18.30 4.52
N ALA A 235 -6.12 -17.80 5.31
CA ALA A 235 -7.13 -18.62 5.99
C ALA A 235 -8.05 -19.34 4.99
N MET A 236 -8.52 -18.63 3.96
CA MET A 236 -9.33 -19.16 2.86
C MET A 236 -8.59 -20.25 2.10
N TYR A 237 -7.32 -20.00 1.75
CA TYR A 237 -6.45 -20.93 1.05
C TYR A 237 -6.24 -22.22 1.87
N LEU A 238 -5.85 -22.11 3.14
CA LEU A 238 -5.63 -23.29 3.99
C LEU A 238 -6.90 -24.12 4.22
N SER A 239 -8.07 -23.46 4.27
CA SER A 239 -9.37 -24.13 4.46
C SER A 239 -9.89 -24.81 3.18
N ASN A 240 -9.35 -24.43 2.01
CA ASN A 240 -9.87 -24.83 0.70
C ASN A 240 -8.79 -25.32 -0.29
N LYS A 241 -7.56 -25.57 0.15
CA LYS A 241 -6.43 -25.91 -0.76
C LYS A 241 -6.69 -27.13 -1.66
N ASP A 242 -7.56 -28.04 -1.22
CA ASP A 242 -8.01 -29.22 -1.97
C ASP A 242 -9.04 -28.90 -3.07
N ARG A 243 -9.61 -27.69 -3.08
CA ARG A 243 -10.66 -27.23 -3.99
C ARG A 243 -10.22 -26.09 -4.92
N LEU A 244 -9.20 -25.33 -4.52
CA LEU A 244 -8.75 -24.14 -5.25
C LEU A 244 -7.88 -24.52 -6.45
N PRO A 245 -7.90 -23.71 -7.52
CA PRO A 245 -6.92 -23.84 -8.60
C PRO A 245 -5.50 -23.52 -8.09
N GLN A 246 -4.51 -23.95 -8.86
CA GLN A 246 -3.12 -23.53 -8.64
C GLN A 246 -2.93 -22.11 -9.17
N TRP A 247 -2.27 -21.27 -8.36
CA TRP A 247 -1.93 -19.91 -8.73
C TRP A 247 -0.45 -19.69 -8.59
N SER A 248 0.08 -18.77 -9.37
CA SER A 248 1.38 -18.20 -9.06
C SER A 248 1.32 -17.17 -7.94
N VAL A 249 2.47 -16.88 -7.33
CA VAL A 249 2.57 -15.80 -6.33
C VAL A 249 2.15 -14.46 -6.94
N SER A 250 2.50 -14.19 -8.20
CA SER A 250 2.13 -12.97 -8.91
C SER A 250 0.62 -12.82 -9.09
N GLU A 251 -0.06 -13.91 -9.43
CA GLU A 251 -1.53 -13.97 -9.56
C GLU A 251 -2.23 -13.72 -8.22
N VAL A 252 -1.73 -14.35 -7.15
CA VAL A 252 -2.24 -14.12 -5.79
C VAL A 252 -2.09 -12.66 -5.37
N CYS A 253 -0.93 -12.06 -5.60
CA CYS A 253 -0.68 -10.65 -5.29
C CYS A 253 -1.65 -9.71 -6.02
N LYS A 254 -1.89 -9.95 -7.31
CA LYS A 254 -2.87 -9.20 -8.09
C LYS A 254 -4.28 -9.38 -7.53
N LEU A 255 -4.70 -10.63 -7.28
CA LEU A 255 -6.01 -10.97 -6.74
C LEU A 255 -6.27 -10.26 -5.40
N LEU A 256 -5.28 -10.23 -4.52
CA LEU A 256 -5.37 -9.56 -3.21
C LEU A 256 -5.56 -8.05 -3.32
N GLY A 257 -4.88 -7.39 -4.26
CA GLY A 257 -5.08 -5.98 -4.56
C GLY A 257 -6.50 -5.68 -5.03
N GLU A 258 -7.03 -6.52 -5.93
CA GLU A 258 -8.40 -6.43 -6.45
C GLU A 258 -9.46 -6.76 -5.39
N ALA A 259 -9.17 -7.69 -4.48
CA ALA A 259 -10.10 -8.08 -3.42
C ALA A 259 -10.44 -6.87 -2.53
N GLU A 260 -9.45 -6.09 -2.12
CA GLU A 260 -9.65 -4.94 -1.22
C GLU A 260 -10.55 -3.84 -1.84
N TRP A 261 -10.78 -3.86 -3.16
CA TRP A 261 -11.73 -2.95 -3.82
C TRP A 261 -13.16 -3.10 -3.31
N TYR A 262 -13.56 -4.31 -2.90
CA TYR A 262 -14.87 -4.53 -2.27
C TYR A 262 -15.08 -3.67 -1.03
N VAL A 263 -14.00 -3.29 -0.32
CA VAL A 263 -14.11 -2.47 0.89
C VAL A 263 -14.37 -0.98 0.56
N GLY A 264 -14.18 -0.57 -0.70
CA GLY A 264 -14.40 0.78 -1.21
C GLY A 264 -13.11 1.59 -1.43
N THR A 265 -11.95 1.01 -1.14
CA THR A 265 -10.65 1.57 -1.49
C THR A 265 -10.15 0.91 -2.77
N HIS A 266 -10.12 1.67 -3.86
CA HIS A 266 -9.73 1.14 -5.16
C HIS A 266 -8.20 1.22 -5.32
N GLY A 267 -7.43 0.58 -4.43
CA GLY A 267 -5.95 0.61 -4.44
C GLY A 267 -5.31 -0.18 -5.58
N GLY A 268 -3.98 -0.27 -5.55
CA GLY A 268 -3.22 -1.26 -6.32
C GLY A 268 -2.90 -2.48 -5.43
N ALA A 269 -1.86 -3.24 -5.81
CA ALA A 269 -1.48 -4.48 -5.15
C ALA A 269 -0.20 -4.39 -4.28
N ASN A 270 0.44 -3.21 -4.19
CA ASN A 270 1.75 -3.10 -3.53
C ASN A 270 1.70 -3.52 -2.05
N ASP A 271 0.68 -3.07 -1.32
CA ASP A 271 0.54 -3.35 0.11
C ASP A 271 0.49 -4.85 0.37
N GLN A 272 -0.40 -5.53 -0.36
CA GLN A 272 -0.64 -6.97 -0.23
C GLN A 272 0.57 -7.77 -0.72
N THR A 273 1.21 -7.34 -1.81
CA THR A 273 2.44 -7.95 -2.34
C THR A 273 3.57 -7.88 -1.34
N THR A 274 3.84 -6.70 -0.76
CA THR A 274 4.89 -6.54 0.25
C THR A 274 4.57 -7.33 1.51
N ILE A 275 3.31 -7.27 1.97
CA ILE A 275 2.87 -8.04 3.13
C ILE A 275 3.07 -9.53 2.89
N LEU A 276 2.80 -10.06 1.69
CA LEU A 276 2.92 -11.48 1.39
C LEU A 276 4.38 -11.92 1.17
N CYS A 277 5.17 -11.13 0.44
CA CYS A 277 6.41 -11.59 -0.18
C CYS A 277 7.70 -11.04 0.45
N ASN A 278 7.64 -10.03 1.32
CA ASN A 278 8.87 -9.40 1.81
C ASN A 278 9.71 -10.36 2.68
N GLY A 279 11.02 -10.38 2.45
CA GLY A 279 11.98 -11.06 3.31
C GLY A 279 12.30 -10.24 4.56
N PRO A 280 12.83 -10.87 5.63
CA PRO A 280 13.36 -10.12 6.76
C PRO A 280 14.56 -9.26 6.35
N ASN A 281 14.65 -8.04 6.87
CA ASN A 281 15.73 -7.08 6.60
C ASN A 281 15.95 -6.71 5.11
N THR A 282 14.91 -6.85 4.27
CA THR A 282 14.95 -6.42 2.87
C THR A 282 13.93 -5.33 2.56
N VAL A 283 14.20 -4.57 1.50
CA VAL A 283 13.20 -3.72 0.83
C VAL A 283 12.75 -4.46 -0.43
N LEU A 284 11.45 -4.66 -0.60
CA LEU A 284 10.90 -5.31 -1.79
C LEU A 284 10.65 -4.27 -2.88
N TYR A 285 11.25 -4.48 -4.07
CA TYR A 285 10.96 -3.69 -5.26
C TYR A 285 9.91 -4.40 -6.11
N ASN A 286 8.67 -3.92 -6.03
CA ASN A 286 7.50 -4.43 -6.75
C ASN A 286 7.36 -3.73 -8.10
N ARG A 287 7.61 -4.43 -9.20
CA ARG A 287 7.57 -3.86 -10.56
C ARG A 287 6.20 -4.04 -11.20
N HIS A 288 5.29 -3.11 -10.94
CA HIS A 288 3.97 -3.09 -11.59
C HIS A 288 4.02 -2.58 -13.04
N SER A 289 5.15 -2.01 -13.49
CA SER A 289 5.36 -1.59 -14.88
C SER A 289 5.52 -2.76 -15.86
N LYS A 290 5.82 -3.94 -15.34
CA LYS A 290 5.94 -5.19 -16.11
C LYS A 290 4.54 -5.75 -16.42
N PRO A 291 4.37 -6.48 -17.54
CA PRO A 291 3.10 -7.16 -17.86
C PRO A 291 2.63 -8.13 -16.77
N ARG A 292 3.59 -8.78 -16.11
CA ARG A 292 3.40 -9.61 -14.92
C ARG A 292 4.12 -8.96 -13.75
N LEU A 293 3.45 -8.90 -12.59
CA LEU A 293 4.04 -8.35 -11.37
C LEU A 293 5.26 -9.18 -10.95
N GLU A 294 6.40 -8.52 -10.85
CA GLU A 294 7.67 -9.09 -10.42
C GLU A 294 8.15 -8.38 -9.15
N SER A 295 8.56 -9.13 -8.15
CA SER A 295 9.08 -8.57 -6.89
C SER A 295 10.52 -9.00 -6.69
N THR A 296 11.43 -8.03 -6.53
CA THR A 296 12.85 -8.29 -6.27
C THR A 296 13.21 -7.80 -4.88
N PRO A 297 13.73 -8.66 -3.99
CA PRO A 297 14.30 -8.19 -2.73
C PRO A 297 15.58 -7.40 -3.01
N LEU A 298 15.65 -6.19 -2.49
CA LEU A 298 16.84 -5.35 -2.53
C LEU A 298 17.50 -5.31 -1.14
N PRO A 299 18.84 -5.33 -1.07
CA PRO A 299 19.54 -5.06 0.17
C PRO A 299 19.23 -3.63 0.61
N PHE A 300 19.18 -3.41 1.92
CA PHE A 300 19.07 -2.08 2.50
C PHE A 300 20.42 -1.59 3.03
N LEU A 301 20.61 -0.27 3.10
CA LEU A 301 21.87 0.30 3.56
C LEU A 301 22.14 -0.03 5.03
N ARG A 302 23.34 -0.54 5.32
CA ARG A 302 23.79 -0.88 6.68
C ARG A 302 23.97 0.40 7.49
N GLY A 303 23.70 0.36 8.79
CA GLY A 303 23.84 1.53 9.66
C GLY A 303 22.75 2.58 9.47
N VAL A 304 21.62 2.23 8.83
CA VAL A 304 20.44 3.08 8.69
C VAL A 304 19.26 2.43 9.38
N HIS A 305 18.63 3.18 10.28
CA HIS A 305 17.35 2.84 10.88
C HIS A 305 16.24 3.72 10.33
N VAL A 306 15.02 3.21 10.38
CA VAL A 306 13.83 3.99 10.08
C VAL A 306 13.12 4.31 11.40
N VAL A 307 12.91 5.59 11.65
CA VAL A 307 12.02 6.08 12.72
C VAL A 307 10.67 6.41 12.09
N LEU A 308 9.64 5.65 12.47
CA LEU A 308 8.25 5.95 12.14
C LEU A 308 7.71 6.90 13.20
N ALA A 309 7.20 8.07 12.81
CA ALA A 309 6.65 9.07 13.72
C ALA A 309 5.26 9.55 13.26
N ASN A 310 4.29 9.54 14.16
CA ASN A 310 2.91 9.93 13.91
C ASN A 310 2.74 11.45 14.05
N SER A 311 2.19 12.10 13.03
CA SER A 311 1.88 13.54 13.08
C SER A 311 0.74 13.89 14.03
N LEU A 312 -0.01 12.88 14.51
CA LEU A 312 -1.26 13.01 15.27
C LEU A 312 -2.36 13.74 14.52
N TRP A 313 -2.15 14.02 13.23
CA TRP A 313 -3.21 14.45 12.33
C TRP A 313 -3.94 13.22 11.82
N GLU A 314 -5.14 12.97 12.35
CA GLU A 314 -5.93 11.84 11.91
C GLU A 314 -6.58 12.08 10.55
N VAL A 315 -6.52 11.06 9.71
CA VAL A 315 -7.32 10.98 8.50
C VAL A 315 -8.42 9.98 8.77
N ASN A 316 -9.67 10.45 8.79
CA ASN A 316 -10.81 9.55 8.87
C ASN A 316 -10.98 8.84 7.51
N LYS A 317 -10.20 7.77 7.31
CA LYS A 317 -10.13 7.01 6.04
C LYS A 317 -11.50 6.48 5.65
N SER A 318 -12.31 6.01 6.58
CA SER A 318 -13.60 5.41 6.28
C SER A 318 -14.63 6.37 5.69
N LEU A 319 -14.45 7.70 5.74
CA LEU A 319 -15.44 8.65 5.21
C LEU A 319 -14.86 9.73 4.28
N THR A 320 -13.87 10.51 4.74
CA THR A 320 -13.28 11.60 3.94
C THR A 320 -11.91 11.27 3.36
N GLY A 321 -11.16 10.35 3.98
CA GLY A 321 -9.86 9.90 3.48
C GLY A 321 -9.96 9.01 2.25
N ASN A 322 -10.94 8.10 2.19
CA ASN A 322 -11.24 7.30 0.99
C ASN A 322 -11.55 8.20 -0.21
N GLN A 323 -12.25 9.32 -0.01
CA GLN A 323 -12.49 10.28 -1.08
C GLN A 323 -11.20 10.94 -1.58
N SER A 324 -10.28 11.33 -0.70
CA SER A 324 -9.01 11.91 -1.14
C SER A 324 -8.13 10.89 -1.88
N PHE A 325 -8.08 9.65 -1.38
CA PHE A 325 -7.34 8.55 -2.00
C PHE A 325 -7.93 8.16 -3.36
N ASN A 326 -9.24 7.88 -3.43
CA ASN A 326 -9.92 7.53 -4.68
C ASN A 326 -9.91 8.70 -5.68
N MET A 327 -9.96 9.96 -5.21
CA MET A 327 -9.78 11.13 -6.09
C MET A 327 -8.39 11.17 -6.74
N ARG A 328 -7.34 10.74 -6.03
CA ARG A 328 -6.00 10.62 -6.64
C ARG A 328 -5.97 9.54 -7.71
N LYS A 329 -6.64 8.41 -7.49
CA LYS A 329 -6.82 7.41 -8.54
C LYS A 329 -7.57 7.98 -9.75
N GLY A 330 -8.63 8.76 -9.52
CA GLY A 330 -9.31 9.49 -10.59
C GLY A 330 -8.39 10.40 -11.40
N TRP A 331 -7.45 11.11 -10.75
CA TRP A 331 -6.45 11.93 -11.46
C TRP A 331 -5.51 11.10 -12.33
N MET A 332 -5.12 9.92 -11.85
CA MET A 332 -4.26 9.00 -12.59
C MET A 332 -4.98 8.41 -13.79
N GLU A 333 -6.18 7.86 -13.58
CA GLU A 333 -6.94 7.17 -14.63
C GLU A 333 -7.40 8.14 -15.73
N ILE A 334 -7.93 9.32 -15.36
CA ILE A 334 -8.25 10.36 -16.36
C ILE A 334 -6.99 10.80 -17.10
N GLY A 335 -5.86 10.95 -16.39
CA GLY A 335 -4.61 11.33 -17.02
C GLY A 335 -4.11 10.31 -18.04
N ASP A 336 -4.19 9.02 -17.71
CA ASP A 336 -3.86 7.90 -18.60
C ASP A 336 -4.78 7.90 -19.84
N GLU A 337 -6.09 8.04 -19.66
CA GLU A 337 -7.04 8.08 -20.77
C GLU A 337 -6.77 9.26 -21.71
N LEU A 338 -6.49 10.46 -21.17
CA LEU A 338 -6.12 11.61 -22.00
C LEU A 338 -4.79 11.38 -22.75
N MET A 339 -3.82 10.72 -22.14
CA MET A 339 -2.56 10.39 -22.80
C MET A 339 -2.78 9.42 -23.96
N LYS A 340 -3.61 8.39 -23.79
CA LYS A 340 -4.00 7.45 -24.86
C LYS A 340 -4.69 8.18 -26.02
N VAL A 341 -5.59 9.14 -25.72
CA VAL A 341 -6.23 9.98 -26.74
C VAL A 341 -5.19 10.77 -27.54
N ILE A 342 -4.21 11.38 -26.87
CA ILE A 342 -3.12 12.13 -27.52
C ILE A 342 -2.28 11.21 -28.41
N ILE A 343 -1.84 10.06 -27.88
CA ILE A 343 -1.04 9.07 -28.63
C ILE A 343 -1.81 8.60 -29.88
N SER A 344 -3.09 8.26 -29.75
CA SER A 344 -3.91 7.84 -30.90
C SER A 344 -4.10 8.97 -31.92
N ALA A 345 -4.30 10.21 -31.47
CA ALA A 345 -4.43 11.36 -32.35
C ALA A 345 -3.15 11.62 -33.14
N VAL A 346 -1.98 11.49 -32.50
CA VAL A 346 -0.69 11.64 -33.18
C VAL A 346 -0.49 10.54 -34.22
N ARG A 347 -0.76 9.28 -33.86
CA ARG A 347 -0.72 8.15 -34.81
C ARG A 347 -1.57 8.42 -36.06
N GLU A 348 -2.80 8.92 -35.87
CA GLU A 348 -3.69 9.30 -36.98
C GLU A 348 -3.15 10.48 -37.80
N ALA A 349 -2.60 11.50 -37.17
CA ALA A 349 -2.02 12.65 -37.85
C ALA A 349 -0.80 12.25 -38.69
N ARG A 350 0.06 11.37 -38.15
CA ARG A 350 1.21 10.78 -38.86
C ARG A 350 0.74 9.99 -40.08
N ALA A 351 -0.24 9.11 -39.93
CA ALA A 351 -0.79 8.31 -41.03
C ALA A 351 -1.40 9.17 -42.16
N LYS A 352 -1.92 10.37 -41.82
CA LYS A 352 -2.50 11.32 -42.78
C LYS A 352 -1.48 12.33 -43.35
N GLY A 353 -0.20 12.24 -42.98
CA GLY A 353 0.84 13.20 -43.39
C GLY A 353 0.63 14.61 -42.83
N LYS A 354 -0.08 14.74 -41.70
CA LYS A 354 -0.38 16.02 -41.03
C LYS A 354 0.53 16.32 -39.83
N ALA A 355 1.47 15.44 -39.51
CA ALA A 355 2.42 15.60 -38.43
C ALA A 355 3.70 16.34 -38.90
N SER A 356 3.56 17.62 -39.25
CA SER A 356 4.67 18.41 -39.81
C SER A 356 4.50 19.90 -39.60
N GLY A 357 5.62 20.62 -39.50
CA GLY A 357 5.66 22.09 -39.33
C GLY A 357 5.54 22.53 -37.88
N ASN A 358 6.09 23.69 -37.53
CA ASN A 358 6.15 24.12 -36.13
C ASN A 358 4.75 24.30 -35.53
N GLY A 359 4.53 23.75 -34.33
CA GLY A 359 3.26 23.86 -33.60
C GLY A 359 2.17 22.88 -34.07
N TRP A 360 2.50 21.89 -34.91
CA TRP A 360 1.53 20.89 -35.37
C TRP A 360 0.96 20.06 -34.22
N LEU A 361 1.81 19.70 -33.25
CA LEU A 361 1.43 18.87 -32.11
C LEU A 361 0.58 19.69 -31.14
N HIS A 362 0.97 20.94 -30.91
CA HIS A 362 0.17 21.88 -30.13
C HIS A 362 -1.25 22.03 -30.70
N SER A 363 -1.35 22.26 -32.01
CA SER A 363 -2.64 22.42 -32.69
C SER A 363 -3.49 21.16 -32.62
N LEU A 364 -2.88 19.99 -32.81
CA LEU A 364 -3.55 18.69 -32.72
C LEU A 364 -4.11 18.43 -31.31
N VAL A 365 -3.31 18.66 -30.27
CA VAL A 365 -3.75 18.46 -28.88
C VAL A 365 -4.88 19.44 -28.53
N TYR A 366 -4.78 20.70 -28.96
CA TYR A 366 -5.86 21.66 -28.75
C TYR A 366 -7.15 21.25 -29.46
N GLU A 367 -7.08 20.76 -30.70
CA GLU A 367 -8.24 20.26 -31.45
C GLU A 367 -8.92 19.08 -30.72
N LYS A 368 -8.13 18.14 -30.20
CA LYS A 368 -8.63 16.91 -29.58
C LYS A 368 -9.12 17.12 -28.15
N ILE A 369 -8.37 17.84 -27.34
CA ILE A 369 -8.62 18.00 -25.90
C ILE A 369 -9.40 19.29 -25.62
N GLY A 370 -9.31 20.30 -26.47
CA GLY A 370 -9.86 21.65 -26.23
C GLY A 370 -9.07 22.49 -25.22
N ILE A 371 -7.92 21.98 -24.76
CA ILE A 371 -7.01 22.66 -23.82
C ILE A 371 -5.62 22.64 -24.43
N ALA A 372 -4.94 23.79 -24.44
CA ALA A 372 -3.60 23.91 -24.98
C ALA A 372 -2.57 23.18 -24.09
N PRO A 373 -1.51 22.57 -24.70
CA PRO A 373 -0.35 22.09 -23.97
C PRO A 373 0.29 23.14 -23.06
N GLY A 374 1.07 22.66 -22.10
CA GLY A 374 1.71 23.47 -21.07
C GLY A 374 2.94 24.26 -21.48
N GLY A 375 3.48 23.99 -22.67
CA GLY A 375 4.72 24.53 -23.18
C GLY A 375 5.04 23.94 -24.54
N ASP A 376 6.19 24.33 -25.07
CA ASP A 376 6.66 23.87 -26.36
C ASP A 376 7.11 22.40 -26.31
N THR A 377 7.02 21.72 -27.45
CA THR A 377 7.41 20.31 -27.60
C THR A 377 8.33 20.08 -28.81
N PRO A 378 9.50 20.76 -28.86
CA PRO A 378 10.38 20.71 -30.02
C PRO A 378 10.92 19.30 -30.33
N LEU A 379 11.21 18.48 -29.33
CA LEU A 379 11.72 17.11 -29.57
C LEU A 379 10.61 16.22 -30.16
N LEU A 380 9.42 16.23 -29.58
CA LEU A 380 8.29 15.43 -30.05
C LEU A 380 7.75 15.89 -31.40
N GLU A 381 7.92 17.17 -31.75
CA GLU A 381 7.54 17.69 -33.07
C GLU A 381 8.56 17.39 -34.17
N SER A 382 9.86 17.38 -33.83
CA SER A 382 10.95 17.24 -34.81
C SER A 382 11.40 15.80 -35.04
N ASP A 383 11.34 14.94 -34.03
CA ASP A 383 11.72 13.53 -34.13
C ASP A 383 10.51 12.61 -34.01
N LEU A 384 9.90 12.29 -35.17
CA LEU A 384 8.75 11.41 -35.23
C LEU A 384 9.05 9.95 -34.84
N SER A 385 10.31 9.54 -34.76
CA SER A 385 10.67 8.18 -34.33
C SER A 385 10.43 7.96 -32.83
N LEU A 386 10.37 9.04 -32.04
CA LEU A 386 10.01 8.99 -30.63
C LEU A 386 8.59 8.47 -30.44
N TRP A 387 7.66 8.82 -31.34
CA TRP A 387 6.28 8.37 -31.28
C TRP A 387 6.12 6.87 -31.52
N ASP A 388 7.00 6.24 -32.31
CA ASP A 388 6.98 4.77 -32.49
C ASP A 388 7.27 4.05 -31.16
N LYS A 389 8.20 4.59 -30.38
CA LYS A 389 8.53 4.06 -29.05
C LYS A 389 7.45 4.35 -28.03
N ILE A 390 6.88 5.56 -28.04
CA ILE A 390 5.75 5.92 -27.17
C ILE A 390 4.56 4.98 -27.44
N GLU A 391 4.19 4.79 -28.70
CA GLU A 391 3.08 3.89 -29.09
C GLU A 391 3.33 2.44 -28.68
N ALA A 392 4.57 1.95 -28.79
CA ALA A 392 4.92 0.58 -28.44
C ALA A 392 5.01 0.32 -26.93
N ASN A 393 5.51 1.29 -26.15
CA ASN A 393 5.93 1.07 -24.77
C ASN A 393 5.07 1.79 -23.74
N TYR A 394 4.21 2.73 -24.14
CA TYR A 394 3.35 3.42 -23.18
C TYR A 394 2.34 2.45 -22.55
N ASN A 395 2.47 2.27 -21.24
CA ASN A 395 1.55 1.51 -20.42
C ASN A 395 1.29 2.32 -19.14
N LYS A 396 0.24 3.15 -19.19
CA LYS A 396 -0.14 4.06 -18.11
C LYS A 396 1.01 5.00 -17.67
N PHE A 397 0.80 5.77 -16.61
CA PHE A 397 1.84 6.66 -16.10
C PHE A 397 3.04 5.95 -15.48
N GLY A 398 2.91 4.69 -15.07
CA GLY A 398 4.03 3.88 -14.62
C GLY A 398 5.13 3.70 -15.65
N SER A 399 4.81 3.81 -16.94
CA SER A 399 5.79 3.76 -18.02
C SER A 399 6.64 5.03 -18.18
N LEU A 400 6.31 6.15 -17.50
CA LEU A 400 7.04 7.42 -17.64
C LEU A 400 8.44 7.32 -17.01
N ASP A 401 9.38 6.71 -17.75
CA ASP A 401 10.79 6.57 -17.44
C ASP A 401 11.56 6.20 -18.73
N GLU A 402 12.81 6.65 -18.86
CA GLU A 402 13.63 6.38 -20.04
C GLU A 402 13.83 4.88 -20.32
N SER A 403 14.01 4.09 -19.25
CA SER A 403 14.27 2.64 -19.36
C SER A 403 13.03 1.83 -19.74
N ILE A 404 11.83 2.41 -19.62
CA ILE A 404 10.57 1.76 -20.03
C ILE A 404 10.14 2.30 -21.40
N LEU A 405 9.98 3.61 -21.55
CA LEU A 405 9.50 4.19 -22.82
C LEU A 405 10.53 4.12 -23.93
N GLY A 406 11.83 4.12 -23.60
CA GLY A 406 12.92 4.12 -24.58
C GLY A 406 13.14 5.47 -25.26
N ILE A 407 12.60 6.56 -24.73
CA ILE A 407 12.81 7.94 -25.19
C ILE A 407 13.61 8.74 -24.16
N PRO A 408 14.33 9.80 -24.56
CA PRO A 408 15.06 10.65 -23.61
C PRO A 408 14.14 11.34 -22.61
N GLY A 409 14.61 11.59 -21.39
CA GLY A 409 13.85 12.20 -20.31
C GLY A 409 13.28 13.58 -20.68
N ALA A 410 14.03 14.37 -21.45
CA ALA A 410 13.54 15.64 -22.00
C ALA A 410 12.29 15.45 -22.89
N ALA A 411 12.22 14.37 -23.68
CA ALA A 411 11.04 14.06 -24.48
C ALA A 411 9.88 13.53 -23.61
N ILE A 412 10.15 12.85 -22.49
CA ILE A 412 9.13 12.48 -21.50
C ILE A 412 8.55 13.74 -20.84
N GLU A 413 9.38 14.72 -20.51
CA GLU A 413 8.91 16.00 -19.97
C GLU A 413 8.01 16.74 -20.97
N GLU A 414 8.38 16.78 -22.26
CA GLU A 414 7.51 17.30 -23.32
C GLU A 414 6.18 16.52 -23.43
N LEU A 415 6.24 15.19 -23.34
CA LEU A 415 5.04 14.33 -23.39
C LEU A 415 4.08 14.66 -22.24
N ILE A 416 4.62 14.90 -21.04
CA ILE A 416 3.84 15.32 -19.86
C ILE A 416 3.23 16.71 -20.08
N LEU A 417 3.92 17.63 -20.76
CA LEU A 417 3.38 18.96 -21.06
C LEU A 417 2.13 18.93 -21.95
N LEU A 418 1.94 17.88 -22.76
CA LEU A 418 0.74 17.72 -23.59
C LEU A 418 -0.53 17.51 -22.76
N LEU A 419 -0.43 16.95 -21.55
CA LEU A 419 -1.57 16.79 -20.66
C LEU A 419 -2.03 18.14 -20.11
N PRO A 420 -3.34 18.38 -19.90
CA PRO A 420 -3.80 19.58 -19.23
C PRO A 420 -3.35 19.61 -17.77
N SER A 421 -3.12 20.80 -17.20
CA SER A 421 -2.86 20.93 -15.76
C SER A 421 -4.04 20.47 -14.92
N LYS A 422 -5.25 20.72 -15.42
CA LYS A 422 -6.52 20.37 -14.80
C LYS A 422 -7.58 20.22 -15.90
N ILE A 423 -8.49 19.26 -15.74
CA ILE A 423 -9.66 19.06 -16.61
C ILE A 423 -10.93 18.87 -15.77
N THR A 424 -12.04 19.50 -16.14
CA THR A 424 -13.35 19.35 -15.48
C THR A 424 -14.04 18.04 -15.90
N PRO A 425 -15.01 17.52 -15.12
CA PRO A 425 -15.83 16.39 -15.54
C PRO A 425 -16.52 16.60 -16.89
N GLU A 426 -17.01 17.82 -17.17
CA GLU A 426 -17.67 18.17 -18.44
C GLU A 426 -16.71 18.14 -19.63
N GLU A 427 -15.49 18.67 -19.45
CA GLU A 427 -14.45 18.61 -20.48
C GLU A 427 -13.99 17.17 -20.73
N ALA A 428 -13.78 16.39 -19.65
CA ALA A 428 -13.40 14.99 -19.75
C ALA A 428 -14.49 14.15 -20.44
N ALA A 429 -15.75 14.35 -20.08
CA ALA A 429 -16.92 13.73 -20.71
C ALA A 429 -16.94 13.99 -22.22
N ARG A 430 -16.72 15.24 -22.64
CA ARG A 430 -16.63 15.61 -24.06
C ARG A 430 -15.48 14.91 -24.78
N VAL A 431 -14.30 14.85 -24.18
CA VAL A 431 -13.10 14.24 -24.79
C VAL A 431 -13.24 12.72 -24.90
N LEU A 432 -13.80 12.07 -23.87
CA LEU A 432 -13.93 10.62 -23.79
C LEU A 432 -15.22 10.08 -24.40
N GLY A 433 -16.14 10.96 -24.83
CA GLY A 433 -17.43 10.55 -25.40
C GLY A 433 -18.36 9.87 -24.38
N MET A 434 -18.25 10.26 -23.10
CA MET A 434 -19.05 9.73 -21.99
C MET A 434 -19.99 10.80 -21.45
N ASP A 435 -21.03 10.41 -20.72
CA ASP A 435 -21.82 11.35 -19.94
C ASP A 435 -21.08 11.76 -18.64
N VAL A 436 -21.42 12.95 -18.14
CA VAL A 436 -20.74 13.55 -16.98
C VAL A 436 -20.93 12.70 -15.71
N GLU A 437 -22.10 12.09 -15.53
CA GLU A 437 -22.38 11.27 -14.36
C GLU A 437 -21.51 10.00 -14.35
N THR A 438 -21.31 9.36 -15.50
CA THR A 438 -20.39 8.24 -15.65
C THR A 438 -18.95 8.64 -15.30
N ILE A 439 -18.47 9.80 -15.76
CA ILE A 439 -17.15 10.33 -15.40
C ILE A 439 -17.03 10.56 -13.89
N GLU A 440 -18.00 11.24 -13.28
CA GLU A 440 -18.00 11.52 -11.84
C GLU A 440 -18.03 10.23 -11.00
N ARG A 441 -18.73 9.19 -11.47
CA ARG A 441 -18.83 7.91 -10.76
C ARG A 441 -17.56 7.06 -10.92
N LEU A 442 -17.07 6.86 -12.14
CA LEU A 442 -15.89 6.02 -12.40
C LEU A 442 -14.61 6.57 -11.77
N TYR A 443 -14.44 7.89 -11.86
CA TYR A 443 -13.19 8.55 -11.50
C TYR A 443 -13.29 9.34 -10.19
N THR A 444 -14.32 9.07 -9.38
CA THR A 444 -14.64 9.77 -8.12
C THR A 444 -15.06 11.23 -8.32
N LYS A 445 -16.20 11.62 -7.74
CA LYS A 445 -16.72 12.99 -7.82
C LYS A 445 -15.71 13.98 -7.22
N PRO A 446 -15.13 14.91 -7.99
CA PRO A 446 -14.21 15.90 -7.44
C PRO A 446 -14.96 16.80 -6.44
N LYS A 447 -14.34 17.15 -5.30
CA LYS A 447 -14.98 18.08 -4.35
C LYS A 447 -15.29 19.41 -5.06
N ARG A 448 -16.51 19.92 -4.79
CA ARG A 448 -17.11 21.13 -5.41
C ARG A 448 -16.22 22.39 -5.41
N SER A 449 -15.21 22.49 -4.55
CA SER A 449 -14.30 23.65 -4.48
C SER A 449 -13.05 23.52 -5.37
N ILE A 450 -12.67 22.30 -5.79
CA ILE A 450 -11.41 22.05 -6.55
C ILE A 450 -11.68 21.74 -8.02
N GLY A 451 -12.91 21.34 -8.38
CA GLY A 451 -13.51 21.42 -9.72
C GLY A 451 -12.76 20.76 -10.89
N GLY A 452 -12.03 19.64 -10.69
CA GLY A 452 -11.42 18.89 -11.79
C GLY A 452 -10.32 17.91 -11.38
N TYR A 453 -9.80 17.17 -12.38
CA TYR A 453 -8.74 16.17 -12.28
C TYR A 453 -7.39 16.79 -12.61
N HIS A 454 -6.37 16.57 -11.76
CA HIS A 454 -5.03 17.15 -11.94
C HIS A 454 -4.09 16.19 -12.69
N THR A 455 -4.16 16.18 -14.01
CA THR A 455 -3.51 15.14 -14.84
C THR A 455 -2.02 15.39 -15.07
N ARG A 456 -1.60 16.61 -15.44
CA ARG A 456 -0.18 16.91 -15.72
C ARG A 456 0.72 16.75 -14.48
N THR A 457 0.31 17.29 -13.33
CA THR A 457 1.13 17.19 -12.11
C THR A 457 1.19 15.76 -11.60
N THR A 458 0.13 14.97 -11.83
CA THR A 458 0.13 13.53 -11.54
C THR A 458 1.12 12.78 -12.45
N ALA A 459 1.13 13.03 -13.76
CA ALA A 459 2.11 12.42 -14.66
C ALA A 459 3.56 12.82 -14.29
N ARG A 460 3.78 14.09 -13.92
CA ARG A 460 5.09 14.57 -13.42
C ARG A 460 5.52 13.88 -12.12
N PHE A 461 4.58 13.64 -11.21
CA PHE A 461 4.83 12.88 -9.98
C PHE A 461 5.33 11.47 -10.31
N PHE A 462 4.64 10.75 -11.20
CA PHE A 462 5.05 9.42 -11.65
C PHE A 462 6.45 9.41 -12.26
N TYR A 463 6.74 10.34 -13.16
CA TYR A 463 8.07 10.44 -13.79
C TYR A 463 9.19 10.63 -12.75
N LYS A 464 9.01 11.55 -11.80
CA LYS A 464 10.02 11.80 -10.75
C LYS A 464 10.22 10.61 -9.83
N GLU A 465 9.13 10.00 -9.36
CA GLU A 465 9.18 8.82 -8.49
C GLU A 465 9.85 7.63 -9.20
N ASN A 466 9.53 7.39 -10.47
CA ASN A 466 10.17 6.34 -11.28
C ASN A 466 11.69 6.54 -11.43
N VAL A 467 12.12 7.77 -11.73
CA VAL A 467 13.54 8.11 -11.88
C VAL A 467 14.27 7.94 -10.54
N ILE A 468 13.66 8.38 -9.44
CA ILE A 468 14.24 8.24 -8.10
C ILE A 468 14.30 6.75 -7.71
N GLY A 469 13.24 5.98 -7.93
CA GLY A 469 13.20 4.54 -7.64
C GLY A 469 14.33 3.76 -8.32
N ARG A 470 14.51 3.96 -9.63
CA ARG A 470 15.63 3.34 -10.38
C ARG A 470 17.00 3.81 -9.89
N THR A 471 17.10 5.06 -9.42
CA THR A 471 18.34 5.57 -8.83
C THR A 471 18.64 4.92 -7.49
N LEU A 472 17.63 4.74 -6.63
CA LEU A 472 17.75 4.02 -5.35
C LEU A 472 18.17 2.57 -5.56
N GLU A 473 17.58 1.87 -6.53
CA GLU A 473 17.96 0.50 -6.89
C GLU A 473 19.46 0.41 -7.25
N ARG A 474 19.94 1.30 -8.13
CA ARG A 474 21.37 1.33 -8.50
C ARG A 474 22.26 1.55 -7.28
N ILE A 475 21.91 2.50 -6.41
CA ILE A 475 22.66 2.80 -5.20
C ILE A 475 22.71 1.57 -4.27
N PHE A 476 21.58 0.91 -4.01
CA PHE A 476 21.54 -0.25 -3.12
C PHE A 476 22.37 -1.42 -3.66
N LEU A 477 22.26 -1.72 -4.95
CA LEU A 477 23.02 -2.80 -5.59
C LEU A 477 24.51 -2.50 -5.66
N GLU A 478 24.89 -1.26 -5.97
CA GLU A 478 26.30 -0.84 -6.00
C GLU A 478 26.93 -0.88 -4.60
N ALA A 479 26.24 -0.32 -3.60
CA ALA A 479 26.73 -0.30 -2.22
C ALA A 479 26.92 -1.72 -1.68
N GLU A 480 25.95 -2.62 -1.88
CA GLU A 480 26.08 -4.01 -1.43
C GLU A 480 27.17 -4.76 -2.20
N LYS A 481 27.32 -4.52 -3.51
CA LYS A 481 28.41 -5.12 -4.30
C LYS A 481 29.78 -4.72 -3.78
N ARG A 482 30.00 -3.44 -3.48
CA ARG A 482 31.29 -2.92 -3.00
C ARG A 482 31.59 -3.35 -1.57
N VAL A 483 30.57 -3.47 -0.72
CA VAL A 483 30.72 -4.00 0.65
C VAL A 483 31.02 -5.51 0.63
N SER A 484 30.27 -6.29 -0.14
CA SER A 484 30.43 -7.74 -0.23
C SER A 484 31.76 -8.17 -0.87
N SER A 485 32.33 -7.36 -1.77
CA SER A 485 33.67 -7.57 -2.33
C SER A 485 34.81 -7.18 -1.38
N GLY A 486 34.50 -6.51 -0.27
CA GLY A 486 35.50 -5.95 0.65
C GLY A 486 36.17 -4.66 0.15
N GLU A 487 35.72 -4.10 -0.99
CA GLU A 487 36.22 -2.83 -1.52
C GLU A 487 35.85 -1.65 -0.61
N LEU A 488 34.68 -1.71 0.02
CA LEU A 488 34.14 -0.64 0.85
C LEU A 488 33.73 -1.15 2.23
N SER A 489 34.21 -0.48 3.28
CA SER A 489 33.74 -0.73 4.64
C SER A 489 32.43 0.04 4.92
N PRO A 490 31.40 -0.58 5.52
CA PRO A 490 30.20 0.11 6.00
C PRO A 490 30.47 1.23 7.03
N GLU A 491 31.63 1.19 7.70
CA GLU A 491 32.05 2.20 8.68
C GLU A 491 32.82 3.38 8.05
N SER A 492 33.04 3.35 6.74
CA SER A 492 33.80 4.40 6.06
C SER A 492 32.95 5.64 5.76
N GLU A 493 33.61 6.80 5.67
CA GLU A 493 32.98 8.06 5.25
C GLU A 493 32.40 7.95 3.83
N GLU A 494 33.06 7.19 2.95
CA GLU A 494 32.58 6.94 1.59
C GLU A 494 31.26 6.16 1.59
N TYR A 495 31.09 5.17 2.49
CA TYR A 495 29.80 4.48 2.62
C TYR A 495 28.71 5.40 3.20
N ASP A 496 29.07 6.32 4.09
CA ASP A 496 28.13 7.32 4.61
C ASP A 496 27.60 8.25 3.50
N GLN A 497 28.36 8.48 2.42
CA GLN A 497 27.86 9.24 1.26
C GLN A 497 26.68 8.54 0.58
N TYR A 498 26.66 7.20 0.49
CA TYR A 498 25.47 6.49 -0.01
C TYR A 498 24.25 6.73 0.89
N ARG A 499 24.44 6.70 2.22
CA ARG A 499 23.36 6.99 3.18
C ARG A 499 22.81 8.40 2.99
N GLN A 500 23.69 9.39 2.80
CA GLN A 500 23.31 10.78 2.54
C GLN A 500 22.60 10.95 1.18
N GLN A 501 23.09 10.29 0.13
CA GLN A 501 22.45 10.32 -1.19
C GLN A 501 21.03 9.74 -1.15
N VAL A 502 20.84 8.58 -0.51
CA VAL A 502 19.51 7.98 -0.32
C VAL A 502 18.61 8.90 0.50
N GLY A 503 19.13 9.50 1.57
CA GLY A 503 18.41 10.50 2.37
C GLY A 503 17.93 11.70 1.56
N SER A 504 18.80 12.26 0.71
CA SER A 504 18.47 13.35 -0.21
C SER A 504 17.38 12.97 -1.22
N LEU A 505 17.43 11.74 -1.76
CA LEU A 505 16.38 11.23 -2.64
C LEU A 505 15.05 11.08 -1.91
N VAL A 506 15.05 10.63 -0.65
CA VAL A 506 13.83 10.56 0.18
C VAL A 506 13.21 11.94 0.40
N ASP A 507 14.01 12.98 0.65
CA ASP A 507 13.51 14.35 0.76
C ASP A 507 12.92 14.87 -0.58
N GLN A 508 13.48 14.44 -1.72
CA GLN A 508 12.92 14.76 -3.04
C GLN A 508 11.58 14.06 -3.30
N LEU A 509 11.42 12.81 -2.85
CA LEU A 509 10.13 12.10 -2.88
C LEU A 509 9.08 12.85 -2.06
N GLN A 510 9.44 13.34 -0.86
CA GLN A 510 8.53 14.19 -0.07
C GLN A 510 8.12 15.46 -0.80
N TYR A 511 9.05 16.09 -1.53
CA TYR A 511 8.75 17.27 -2.34
C TYR A 511 7.72 16.94 -3.43
N ALA A 512 7.88 15.83 -4.16
CA ALA A 512 6.93 15.38 -5.17
C ALA A 512 5.54 15.10 -4.55
N LEU A 513 5.50 14.43 -3.39
CA LEU A 513 4.26 14.16 -2.65
C LEU A 513 3.54 15.43 -2.19
N CYS A 514 4.30 16.47 -1.80
CA CYS A 514 3.73 17.74 -1.36
C CYS A 514 3.21 18.58 -2.54
N PHE A 515 4.02 18.80 -3.57
CA PHE A 515 3.74 19.81 -4.59
C PHE A 515 3.12 19.24 -5.88
N ASP A 516 3.54 18.06 -6.31
CA ASP A 516 3.05 17.44 -7.53
C ASP A 516 1.76 16.66 -7.27
N PHE A 517 1.77 15.85 -6.20
CA PHE A 517 0.67 14.96 -5.87
C PHE A 517 -0.28 15.49 -4.78
N ARG A 518 0.14 16.52 -4.04
CA ARG A 518 -0.71 17.28 -3.10
C ARG A 518 -1.32 16.42 -2.00
N VAL A 519 -0.56 15.49 -1.46
CA VAL A 519 -0.98 14.57 -0.39
C VAL A 519 -0.37 14.88 0.96
N SER A 520 0.51 15.88 1.09
CA SER A 520 0.94 16.38 2.41
C SER A 520 -0.10 17.34 3.06
N ASN A 521 0.19 17.73 4.30
CA ASN A 521 -0.49 18.77 5.07
C ASN A 521 0.50 19.50 6.00
N ALA A 522 0.07 20.59 6.62
CA ALA A 522 0.91 21.42 7.48
C ALA A 522 1.50 20.66 8.70
N GLN A 523 0.77 19.69 9.25
CA GLN A 523 1.21 18.94 10.43
C GLN A 523 2.31 17.93 10.11
N LEU A 524 2.20 17.23 8.97
CA LEU A 524 3.24 16.36 8.42
C LEU A 524 4.49 17.17 8.08
N ASP A 525 4.31 18.31 7.40
CA ASP A 525 5.40 19.18 7.00
C ASP A 525 6.13 19.77 8.23
N ARG A 526 5.39 20.13 9.29
CA ARG A 526 5.95 20.57 10.58
C ARG A 526 6.77 19.47 11.26
N LEU A 527 6.27 18.25 11.31
CA LEU A 527 6.99 17.10 11.89
C LEU A 527 8.31 16.84 11.14
N LEU A 528 8.27 16.80 9.80
CA LEU A 528 9.48 16.61 8.99
C LEU A 528 10.46 17.78 9.12
N TYR A 529 9.94 19.01 9.19
CA TYR A 529 10.78 20.19 9.42
C TYR A 529 11.53 20.10 10.75
N ILE A 530 10.89 19.65 11.82
CA ILE A 530 11.54 19.43 13.12
C ILE A 530 12.52 18.27 13.01
N ALA A 531 12.10 17.11 12.49
CA ALA A 531 12.94 15.92 12.33
C ALA A 531 14.24 16.19 11.55
N ARG A 532 14.22 17.04 10.53
CA ARG A 532 15.40 17.45 9.73
C ARG A 532 16.55 18.04 10.55
N ARG A 533 16.27 18.54 11.75
CA ARG A 533 17.26 19.13 12.68
C ARG A 533 17.69 18.17 13.78
N GLY A 534 17.06 16.99 13.83
CA GLY A 534 17.34 15.98 14.84
C GLY A 534 18.65 15.23 14.57
N PRO A 535 19.18 14.55 15.60
CA PRO A 535 20.45 13.83 15.51
C PRO A 535 20.38 12.68 14.49
N GLY A 536 21.41 12.56 13.66
CA GLY A 536 21.55 11.47 12.70
C GLY A 536 20.59 11.49 11.51
N TYR A 537 19.77 12.53 11.33
CA TYR A 537 18.85 12.65 10.19
C TYR A 537 19.58 12.48 8.85
N LEU A 538 18.99 11.69 7.96
CA LEU A 538 19.45 11.49 6.58
C LEU A 538 18.41 12.01 5.58
N GLY A 539 17.13 11.69 5.80
CA GLY A 539 16.02 12.07 4.92
C GLY A 539 14.69 11.64 5.51
N GLY A 540 13.58 12.24 5.08
CA GLY A 540 12.27 11.90 5.62
C GLY A 540 11.12 12.29 4.71
N LYS A 541 10.08 11.46 4.73
CA LYS A 541 8.86 11.65 3.92
C LYS A 541 7.62 11.16 4.66
N LEU A 542 6.44 11.61 4.24
CA LEU A 542 5.19 10.98 4.65
C LEU A 542 5.14 9.52 4.17
N THR A 543 4.38 8.68 4.87
CA THR A 543 4.17 7.29 4.46
C THR A 543 2.69 6.91 4.38
N GLY A 544 2.34 6.16 3.32
CA GLY A 544 0.99 5.71 3.02
C GLY A 544 0.12 6.81 2.41
N ALA A 545 -1.19 6.72 2.62
CA ALA A 545 -2.21 7.54 1.94
C ALA A 545 -2.15 9.07 2.22
N GLY A 546 -1.20 9.58 2.98
CA GLY A 546 -1.04 11.03 3.24
C GLY A 546 -2.27 11.69 3.87
N LYS A 547 -2.29 13.03 3.83
CA LYS A 547 -3.26 13.95 4.47
C LYS A 547 -3.32 13.86 5.99
N GLY A 548 -2.38 13.14 6.59
CA GLY A 548 -2.18 12.91 8.02
C GLY A 548 -1.43 11.60 8.21
N GLY A 549 -1.50 11.02 9.41
CA GLY A 549 -0.81 9.78 9.74
C GLY A 549 0.69 10.02 9.99
N CYS A 550 1.54 9.12 9.49
CA CYS A 550 2.95 9.06 9.87
C CYS A 550 3.91 9.57 8.80
N VAL A 551 5.13 9.83 9.27
CA VAL A 551 6.31 10.04 8.45
C VAL A 551 7.33 8.93 8.73
N SER A 552 8.08 8.56 7.70
CA SER A 552 9.26 7.71 7.76
C SER A 552 10.49 8.60 7.75
N ILE A 553 11.36 8.45 8.74
CA ILE A 553 12.60 9.22 8.87
C ILE A 553 13.77 8.25 8.83
N LEU A 554 14.64 8.40 7.84
CA LEU A 554 15.92 7.70 7.78
C LEU A 554 16.91 8.37 8.73
N VAL A 555 17.47 7.58 9.62
CA VAL A 555 18.41 8.03 10.66
C VAL A 555 19.60 7.09 10.66
N ARG A 556 20.80 7.61 10.94
CA ARG A 556 21.95 6.76 11.28
C ARG A 556 21.59 5.90 12.48
N GLU A 557 21.88 4.60 12.40
CA GLU A 557 21.52 3.59 13.39
C GLU A 557 21.88 4.00 14.82
N LYS A 558 23.11 4.46 15.02
CA LYS A 558 23.66 4.93 16.31
C LYS A 558 22.88 6.09 16.95
N ASP A 559 22.15 6.87 16.15
CA ASP A 559 21.43 8.08 16.57
C ASP A 559 19.91 7.85 16.62
N SER A 560 19.42 6.66 16.27
CA SER A 560 17.98 6.38 16.14
C SER A 560 17.18 6.61 17.43
N GLN A 561 17.73 6.21 18.58
CA GLN A 561 17.14 6.48 19.89
C GLN A 561 17.23 7.96 20.29
N ALA A 562 18.31 8.64 19.92
CA ALA A 562 18.46 10.08 20.16
C ALA A 562 17.49 10.90 19.29
N MET A 563 17.22 10.47 18.05
CA MET A 563 16.20 11.09 17.18
C MET A 563 14.81 10.93 17.79
N CYS A 564 14.54 9.76 18.32
CA CYS A 564 13.36 9.52 19.12
C CYS A 564 13.29 10.57 20.25
N GLU A 565 14.19 10.57 21.22
CA GLU A 565 14.15 11.55 22.33
C GLU A 565 14.05 13.01 21.88
N TYR A 566 14.71 13.36 20.77
CA TYR A 566 14.58 14.67 20.14
C TYR A 566 13.14 15.00 19.71
N LEU A 567 12.43 14.08 19.05
CA LEU A 567 11.03 14.28 18.65
C LEU A 567 10.08 14.42 19.85
N ASP A 568 10.36 13.73 20.97
CA ASP A 568 9.58 13.92 22.20
C ASP A 568 9.69 15.35 22.70
N CYS A 569 10.92 15.86 22.77
CA CYS A 569 11.23 17.20 23.27
C CYS A 569 10.76 18.31 22.31
N GLU A 570 10.95 18.13 21.01
CA GLU A 570 10.79 19.22 20.03
C GLU A 570 9.47 19.19 19.27
N TYR A 571 8.82 18.03 19.16
CA TYR A 571 7.53 17.89 18.50
C TYR A 571 6.39 17.64 19.49
N TYR A 572 6.42 16.50 20.19
CA TYR A 572 5.25 16.02 20.92
C TYR A 572 4.97 16.77 22.22
N SER A 573 6.01 17.12 23.00
CA SER A 573 5.83 17.80 24.30
C SER A 573 5.46 19.28 24.17
N LYS A 574 5.71 19.89 23.01
CA LYS A 574 5.40 21.29 22.69
C LYS A 574 3.96 21.40 22.20
N ARG A 575 3.07 21.82 23.10
CA ARG A 575 1.62 21.96 22.82
C ARG A 575 1.34 22.87 21.62
N GLU A 576 2.15 23.92 21.46
CA GLU A 576 2.05 24.90 20.38
C GLU A 576 2.15 24.28 18.97
N ASN A 577 2.78 23.10 18.84
CA ASN A 577 2.84 22.39 17.57
C ASN A 577 1.48 21.86 17.10
N PHE A 578 0.49 21.81 17.98
CA PHE A 578 -0.84 21.27 17.72
C PHE A 578 -1.96 22.32 17.85
N ASP A 579 -1.63 23.58 18.17
CA ASP A 579 -2.62 24.64 18.38
C ASP A 579 -3.48 24.88 17.13
N ASP A 580 -2.86 24.93 15.95
CA ASP A 580 -3.58 25.08 14.68
C ASP A 580 -4.60 23.94 14.46
N TYR A 581 -4.20 22.70 14.74
CA TYR A 581 -5.07 21.54 14.57
C TYR A 581 -6.20 21.53 15.60
N ARG A 582 -5.89 21.82 16.88
CA ARG A 582 -6.90 21.97 17.93
C ARG A 582 -7.91 23.05 17.58
N GLN A 583 -7.46 24.20 17.08
CA GLN A 583 -8.34 25.29 16.67
C GLN A 583 -9.27 24.86 15.54
N ILE A 584 -8.74 24.15 14.52
CA ILE A 584 -9.55 23.60 13.42
C ILE A 584 -10.65 22.66 13.94
N LEU A 585 -10.30 21.75 14.86
CA LEU A 585 -11.26 20.82 15.45
C LEU A 585 -12.29 21.55 16.33
N GLN A 586 -11.86 22.50 17.14
CA GLN A 586 -12.74 23.31 18.00
C GLN A 586 -13.69 24.18 17.19
N ASP A 587 -13.24 24.77 16.08
CA ASP A 587 -14.07 25.52 15.16
C ASP A 587 -15.09 24.61 14.47
N ALA A 588 -14.68 23.43 14.01
CA ALA A 588 -15.63 22.44 13.50
C ALA A 588 -16.70 22.11 14.54
N ILE A 589 -16.31 21.86 15.80
CA ILE A 589 -17.25 21.60 16.89
C ILE A 589 -18.18 22.80 17.13
N ARG A 590 -17.67 24.03 17.03
CA ARG A 590 -18.45 25.26 17.29
C ARG A 590 -19.47 25.56 16.19
N TYR A 591 -19.07 25.43 14.93
CA TYR A 591 -19.85 25.92 13.78
C TYR A 591 -20.75 24.85 13.15
N TYR A 592 -20.40 23.57 13.24
CA TYR A 592 -21.31 22.51 12.82
C TYR A 592 -22.43 22.31 13.86
N ARG A 593 -23.63 22.01 13.37
CA ARG A 593 -24.82 21.82 14.21
C ARG A 593 -24.63 20.58 15.10
N ASN A 594 -25.39 20.52 16.20
CA ASN A 594 -25.42 19.30 17.02
C ASN A 594 -25.88 18.11 16.16
N GLU A 595 -25.36 16.92 16.45
CA GLU A 595 -25.69 15.65 15.77
C GLU A 595 -25.29 15.59 14.28
N THR A 596 -24.49 16.53 13.78
CA THR A 596 -23.84 16.37 12.47
C THR A 596 -22.58 15.52 12.62
N PHE A 597 -22.35 14.64 11.65
CA PHE A 597 -21.16 13.81 11.59
C PHE A 597 -19.86 14.62 11.69
N GLU A 598 -19.77 15.77 11.03
CA GLU A 598 -18.56 16.62 11.07
C GLU A 598 -18.21 17.07 12.49
N ARG A 599 -19.23 17.36 13.30
CA ARG A 599 -19.06 17.74 14.70
C ARG A 599 -18.61 16.55 15.55
N GLU A 600 -19.29 15.41 15.43
CA GLU A 600 -18.95 14.19 16.19
C GLU A 600 -17.54 13.71 15.85
N SER A 601 -17.18 13.68 14.56
CA SER A 601 -15.85 13.32 14.13
C SER A 601 -14.79 14.30 14.64
N ALA A 602 -15.08 15.60 14.71
CA ALA A 602 -14.16 16.58 15.27
C ALA A 602 -13.96 16.39 16.79
N GLN A 603 -15.01 15.98 17.52
CA GLN A 603 -14.90 15.62 18.94
C GLN A 603 -14.03 14.38 19.14
N GLU A 604 -14.29 13.31 18.41
CA GLU A 604 -13.48 12.07 18.47
C GLU A 604 -12.00 12.37 18.16
N MET A 605 -11.72 13.14 17.10
CA MET A 605 -10.35 13.49 16.73
C MET A 605 -9.64 14.34 17.80
N LEU A 606 -10.36 15.21 18.50
CA LEU A 606 -9.80 16.00 19.60
C LEU A 606 -9.47 15.12 20.81
N GLU A 607 -10.37 14.22 21.18
CA GLU A 607 -10.13 13.23 22.24
C GLU A 607 -8.96 12.30 21.92
N ASN A 608 -8.86 11.84 20.67
CA ASN A 608 -7.74 11.03 20.23
C ASN A 608 -6.41 11.78 20.31
N LEU A 609 -6.39 13.04 19.88
CA LEU A 609 -5.22 13.91 19.98
C LEU A 609 -4.79 14.07 21.45
N ASP A 610 -5.73 14.33 22.36
CA ASP A 610 -5.44 14.47 23.79
C ASP A 610 -4.88 13.18 24.39
N ARG A 611 -5.45 12.02 24.05
CA ARG A 611 -4.93 10.72 24.49
C ARG A 611 -3.53 10.46 23.94
N ALA A 612 -3.31 10.72 22.66
CA ALA A 612 -2.01 10.49 22.02
C ALA A 612 -0.91 11.39 22.60
N LEU A 613 -1.23 12.63 22.95
CA LEU A 613 -0.29 13.55 23.60
C LEU A 613 -0.03 13.17 25.07
N ALA A 614 -0.93 12.45 25.73
CA ALA A 614 -0.68 11.93 27.07
C ALA A 614 0.28 10.72 27.07
N SER A 615 0.37 9.97 25.97
CA SER A 615 1.29 8.84 25.78
C SER A 615 2.19 9.00 24.55
N PHE A 616 2.79 10.18 24.38
CA PHE A 616 3.47 10.52 23.12
C PHE A 616 4.65 9.59 22.76
N GLN A 617 5.28 8.92 23.73
CA GLN A 617 6.35 7.96 23.45
C GLN A 617 5.86 6.77 22.60
N GLU A 618 4.56 6.48 22.60
CA GLU A 618 3.94 5.44 21.78
C GLU A 618 3.72 5.88 20.32
N GLN A 619 3.83 7.19 20.05
CA GLN A 619 3.51 7.80 18.76
C GLN A 619 4.67 7.78 17.78
N ARG A 620 5.83 7.29 18.21
CA ARG A 620 6.99 7.06 17.36
C ARG A 620 7.74 5.81 17.78
N ARG A 621 8.48 5.21 16.86
CA ARG A 621 9.37 4.09 17.15
C ARG A 621 10.41 3.90 16.06
N VAL A 622 11.53 3.29 16.45
CA VAL A 622 12.41 2.61 15.51
C VAL A 622 11.70 1.35 15.02
N ILE A 623 11.64 1.13 13.72
CA ILE A 623 11.10 -0.09 13.12
C ILE A 623 12.22 -0.94 12.55
N THR A 624 12.08 -2.26 12.64
CA THR A 624 12.91 -3.22 11.90
C THR A 624 12.07 -3.88 10.82
N PHE A 625 12.72 -4.35 9.75
CA PHE A 625 12.01 -5.01 8.66
C PHE A 625 11.83 -6.50 8.96
N SER A 626 10.62 -6.89 9.33
CA SER A 626 10.26 -8.28 9.65
C SER A 626 9.98 -9.10 8.39
N ARG A 627 9.77 -10.41 8.51
CA ARG A 627 9.28 -11.25 7.40
C ARG A 627 7.86 -10.87 6.99
N GLY A 628 7.49 -11.17 5.76
CA GLY A 628 6.11 -11.17 5.24
C GLY A 628 5.18 -12.15 5.96
N ALA A 629 3.93 -12.19 5.52
CA ALA A 629 2.86 -12.98 6.09
C ALA A 629 3.16 -14.47 5.95
N CYS A 630 2.84 -15.24 6.99
CA CYS A 630 3.12 -16.66 7.02
C CYS A 630 2.19 -17.39 7.99
N ALA A 631 2.13 -18.72 7.84
CA ALA A 631 1.77 -19.61 8.93
C ALA A 631 3.03 -19.92 9.75
N LEU A 632 2.89 -19.94 11.08
CA LEU A 632 3.98 -20.36 11.95
C LEU A 632 4.05 -21.89 11.90
N ASP A 633 5.15 -22.42 11.39
CA ASP A 633 5.43 -23.84 11.39
C ASP A 633 6.18 -24.21 12.67
N LEU A 634 5.43 -24.62 13.68
CA LEU A 634 5.95 -24.90 15.03
C LEU A 634 6.15 -26.39 15.28
N LYS A 635 5.64 -27.26 14.40
CA LYS A 635 5.74 -28.71 14.54
C LYS A 635 7.19 -29.23 14.56
N PRO A 636 8.13 -28.67 13.78
CA PRO A 636 9.55 -29.06 13.87
C PRO A 636 10.21 -28.72 15.21
N LEU A 637 9.61 -27.85 16.03
CA LEU A 637 10.18 -27.31 17.27
C LEU A 637 9.71 -28.09 18.52
N VAL A 638 9.11 -29.28 18.34
CA VAL A 638 8.49 -30.09 19.41
C VAL A 638 9.51 -31.02 20.10
N TYR A 639 10.81 -30.89 19.83
CA TYR A 639 11.84 -31.83 20.30
C TYR A 639 12.59 -31.39 21.56
#